data_AF-A0A7S1V2G1-F1
#
_entry.id   AF-A0A7S1V2G1-F1
#
_cell.length_a   1.000
_cell.length_b   1.000
_cell.length_c   1.000
_cell.angle_alpha   90.00
_cell.angle_beta   90.00
_cell.angle_gamma   90.00
#
_symmetry.space_group_name_H-M   'P 1'
#
loop_
_entity.id
_entity.type
_entity.pdbx_description
1 polymer ?
#
loop_
_entity_poly.entity_id
_entity_poly.type
_entity_poly.pdbx_seq_one_letter_code
_entity_poly.pdbx_strand_id
1 'polypeptide(L)'
;MSLALYPLKGIICYGSEQAAVKAGINFEVPGADLPLSRHSKGYSLHDYDTLRLDLDDLGGEICLIDWGEDHLLEEIVSVPNRHLERFPVLLGNASLVMHQQSKITSGQLFSRMTPLEGNEFVKPLTDETDDLVLTDIQDIPRICKDIQDAWQNRGLNRLTAWTLSRALCKRLDARVEGKIPVNAGTVDILLTGCETSLWLAEQFGCDLQKAFPHLYIRAVSSNKLLGTFGQELVVPSPGNPMSEHHPDLVGSIVIIVSHSGGTFAPLACSNLLQSLTEDIFVVASEWDTQVGKQLRSMNANHFGCSRIFTTEVGVRPAEPCSVSVAATHQLLTMIFEHICLTLSSNPRFRQVTGAVISESDLSNIERCNQEMISSLERIVGVDAKGKRLPESERRTELELRETGKLWSDHVLENARAYIMSFVYIMVTVTVGHPLISGVAAACGLETEWAYYITRFFDAWLYFFLPQINIFILRLIQGRNLRHRMVGRTAVIADIPWVAQAADSFLSKLFACSYSIAGLGVIHGNPTDHLVHRHTHRVVRGSLLVCGRPDGRLSALTSKEATVCLSVSQASSIQSLGGTCESITIGHNPSNMSLTKRDIFLETHRPKFLCEQLIREESSGKDNNTSPHSLLGKYMSWIQEEQGTSGKMDKQSMVIEAMTKERGEHEKVRKIFDEINTSGSGELTVDEFVASYQRVADFHIPKEDL
;
A
#
# COMPACT_ATOMS: atom_id res chain seq x y z
N MET A 1 9.31 -17.10 -16.54
CA MET A 1 8.45 -18.11 -15.84
C MET A 1 9.29 -18.84 -14.79
N SER A 2 8.72 -19.55 -13.81
CA SER A 2 9.49 -20.24 -12.75
C SER A 2 9.02 -21.69 -12.52
N LEU A 3 9.96 -22.55 -12.15
CA LEU A 3 9.78 -23.97 -11.84
C LEU A 3 10.31 -24.25 -10.43
N ALA A 4 9.57 -24.98 -9.61
CA ALA A 4 10.01 -25.44 -8.29
C ALA A 4 9.86 -26.95 -8.14
N LEU A 5 10.89 -27.56 -7.58
CA LEU A 5 11.03 -28.99 -7.39
C LEU A 5 10.98 -29.27 -5.89
N TYR A 6 10.11 -30.18 -5.49
CA TYR A 6 9.96 -30.64 -4.11
C TYR A 6 10.23 -32.16 -4.05
N PRO A 7 11.51 -32.60 -4.02
CA PRO A 7 11.88 -34.01 -4.12
C PRO A 7 11.22 -34.89 -3.07
N LEU A 8 11.20 -34.43 -1.82
CA LEU A 8 10.61 -35.16 -0.70
C LEU A 8 9.08 -35.30 -0.82
N LYS A 9 8.42 -34.34 -1.47
CA LYS A 9 6.97 -34.34 -1.66
C LYS A 9 6.55 -34.99 -2.99
N GLY A 10 7.50 -35.29 -3.88
CA GLY A 10 7.23 -35.77 -5.24
C GLY A 10 6.49 -34.76 -6.12
N ILE A 11 6.59 -33.45 -5.83
CA ILE A 11 5.85 -32.39 -6.52
C ILE A 11 6.77 -31.54 -7.39
N ILE A 12 6.23 -31.11 -8.53
CA ILE A 12 6.73 -29.99 -9.31
C ILE A 12 5.65 -28.90 -9.37
N CYS A 13 6.02 -27.68 -9.00
CA CYS A 13 5.18 -26.50 -9.17
C CYS A 13 5.75 -25.61 -10.27
N TYR A 14 4.92 -25.03 -11.13
CA TYR A 14 5.37 -24.07 -12.13
C TYR A 14 4.38 -22.91 -12.26
N GLY A 15 4.89 -21.73 -12.61
CA GLY A 15 4.04 -20.56 -12.82
C GLY A 15 4.86 -19.28 -13.06
N SER A 16 4.19 -18.24 -13.54
CA SER A 16 4.80 -16.91 -13.68
C SER A 16 4.91 -16.16 -12.36
N GLU A 17 4.11 -16.54 -11.37
CA GLU A 17 4.04 -15.88 -10.07
C GLU A 17 4.80 -16.65 -9.00
N GLN A 18 5.37 -15.92 -8.05
CA GLN A 18 6.05 -16.51 -6.90
C GLN A 18 5.12 -17.38 -6.04
N ALA A 19 3.82 -17.06 -6.03
CA ALA A 19 2.82 -17.85 -5.30
C ALA A 19 2.80 -19.30 -5.76
N ALA A 20 2.78 -19.53 -7.08
CA ALA A 20 2.68 -20.85 -7.67
C ALA A 20 3.86 -21.74 -7.28
N VAL A 21 5.08 -21.21 -7.32
CA VAL A 21 6.29 -21.97 -6.98
C VAL A 21 6.51 -22.18 -5.49
N LYS A 22 5.83 -21.41 -4.62
CA LYS A 22 5.88 -21.54 -3.16
C LYS A 22 4.74 -22.38 -2.57
N ALA A 23 3.70 -22.68 -3.35
CA ALA A 23 2.56 -23.47 -2.87
C ALA A 23 3.02 -24.79 -2.22
N GLY A 24 3.99 -25.47 -2.84
CA GLY A 24 4.55 -26.70 -2.30
C GLY A 24 5.23 -26.58 -0.94
N ILE A 25 5.58 -25.38 -0.44
CA ILE A 25 6.14 -25.20 0.91
C ILE A 25 5.05 -25.47 1.96
N ASN A 26 3.88 -24.84 1.80
CA ASN A 26 2.84 -24.80 2.83
C ASN A 26 1.88 -25.98 2.77
N PHE A 27 1.64 -26.55 1.58
CA PHE A 27 0.65 -27.61 1.44
C PHE A 27 1.26 -28.97 1.76
N GLU A 28 0.58 -29.71 2.65
CA GLU A 28 0.79 -31.14 2.80
C GLU A 28 0.23 -31.86 1.58
N VAL A 29 1.01 -32.81 1.05
CA VAL A 29 0.63 -33.55 -0.15
C VAL A 29 0.12 -34.91 0.27
N PRO A 30 -1.11 -35.31 -0.11
CA PRO A 30 -1.60 -36.65 0.18
C PRO A 30 -0.68 -37.70 -0.44
N GLY A 31 -0.01 -38.50 0.40
CA GLY A 31 0.97 -39.50 -0.05
C GLY A 31 2.42 -39.01 -0.16
N ALA A 32 2.76 -37.84 0.41
CA ALA A 32 4.13 -37.28 0.42
C ALA A 32 5.19 -38.14 1.13
N ASP A 33 4.81 -39.19 1.85
CA ASP A 33 5.78 -40.18 2.33
C ASP A 33 6.19 -41.09 1.16
N LEU A 34 6.90 -40.53 0.18
CA LEU A 34 7.70 -41.36 -0.70
C LEU A 34 8.66 -42.12 0.21
N PRO A 35 8.54 -43.46 0.33
CA PRO A 35 9.49 -44.20 1.14
C PRO A 35 10.86 -43.89 0.56
N LEU A 36 11.80 -43.44 1.41
CA LEU A 36 13.22 -43.36 1.11
C LEU A 36 13.64 -44.77 0.66
N SER A 37 13.46 -45.05 -0.63
CA SER A 37 13.75 -46.32 -1.25
C SER A 37 15.23 -46.58 -1.00
N ARG A 38 15.52 -47.77 -0.47
CA ARG A 38 16.79 -48.23 0.13
C ARG A 38 17.97 -48.32 -0.86
N HIS A 39 18.06 -47.45 -1.86
CA HIS A 39 19.09 -47.42 -2.90
C HIS A 39 19.80 -46.06 -3.03
N SER A 40 19.88 -45.25 -1.97
CA SER A 40 20.68 -44.01 -1.97
C SER A 40 22.17 -44.24 -1.68
N LYS A 41 22.86 -44.96 -2.57
CA LYS A 41 24.32 -44.86 -2.70
C LYS A 41 24.62 -44.17 -4.02
N GLY A 42 24.75 -42.84 -4.01
CA GLY A 42 25.19 -42.08 -5.18
C GLY A 42 24.60 -40.68 -5.35
N TYR A 43 23.57 -40.30 -4.59
CA TYR A 43 22.94 -38.99 -4.70
C TYR A 43 23.69 -37.92 -3.89
N SER A 44 23.79 -36.73 -4.46
CA SER A 44 24.39 -35.55 -3.84
C SER A 44 23.42 -34.91 -2.83
N LEU A 45 23.92 -34.08 -1.93
CA LEU A 45 23.08 -33.37 -0.95
C LEU A 45 21.95 -32.56 -1.62
N HIS A 46 22.20 -32.06 -2.84
CA HIS A 46 21.26 -31.25 -3.63
C HIS A 46 20.04 -32.02 -4.17
N ASP A 47 20.09 -33.36 -4.18
CA ASP A 47 18.98 -34.17 -4.70
C ASP A 47 17.77 -34.22 -3.74
N TYR A 48 17.97 -33.79 -2.49
CA TYR A 48 16.95 -33.70 -1.45
C TYR A 48 16.44 -32.28 -1.23
N ASP A 49 17.13 -31.27 -1.76
CA ASP A 49 16.80 -29.87 -1.54
C ASP A 49 15.55 -29.46 -2.33
N THR A 50 14.67 -28.68 -1.70
CA THR A 50 13.58 -28.02 -2.41
C THR A 50 14.13 -26.82 -3.17
N LEU A 51 14.15 -26.90 -4.50
CA LEU A 51 14.86 -25.97 -5.38
C LEU A 51 13.93 -25.29 -6.39
N ARG A 52 14.10 -23.99 -6.58
CA ARG A 52 13.45 -23.19 -7.62
C ARG A 52 14.41 -22.81 -8.74
N LEU A 53 14.01 -23.04 -9.98
CA LEU A 53 14.63 -22.56 -11.20
C LEU A 53 13.77 -21.45 -11.82
N ASP A 54 14.34 -20.26 -12.02
CA ASP A 54 13.70 -19.20 -12.79
C ASP A 54 14.20 -19.22 -14.23
N LEU A 55 13.26 -19.27 -15.18
CA LEU A 55 13.52 -19.25 -16.60
C LEU A 55 13.66 -17.81 -17.09
N ASP A 56 14.72 -17.56 -17.85
CA ASP A 56 14.96 -16.28 -18.52
C ASP A 56 14.15 -16.21 -19.83
N ASP A 57 12.97 -15.60 -19.74
CA ASP A 57 12.08 -15.40 -20.87
C ASP A 57 12.71 -14.52 -21.97
N LEU A 58 13.62 -13.61 -21.62
CA LEU A 58 14.32 -12.73 -22.58
C LEU A 58 15.51 -13.45 -23.25
N GLY A 59 16.15 -14.35 -22.53
CA GLY A 59 17.23 -15.23 -23.03
C GLY A 59 16.75 -16.38 -23.92
N GLY A 60 15.42 -16.52 -24.09
CA GLY A 60 14.80 -17.59 -24.88
C GLY A 60 14.99 -18.96 -24.24
N GLU A 61 14.93 -19.04 -22.92
CA GLU A 61 15.12 -20.30 -22.19
C GLU A 61 13.90 -21.21 -22.27
N ILE A 62 14.17 -22.49 -22.53
CA ILE A 62 13.17 -23.55 -22.57
C ILE A 62 13.63 -24.65 -21.64
N CYS A 63 12.77 -25.03 -20.71
CA CYS A 63 12.96 -26.18 -19.84
C CYS A 63 12.01 -27.29 -20.26
N LEU A 64 12.57 -28.45 -20.62
CA LEU A 64 11.83 -29.67 -20.83
C LEU A 64 11.92 -30.53 -19.57
N ILE A 65 10.77 -30.98 -19.08
CA ILE A 65 10.65 -31.88 -17.94
C ILE A 65 10.11 -33.21 -18.45
N ASP A 66 10.79 -34.29 -18.13
CA ASP A 66 10.43 -35.64 -18.54
C ASP A 66 10.21 -36.54 -17.31
N TRP A 67 9.06 -37.21 -17.27
CA TRP A 67 8.60 -38.14 -16.22
C TRP A 67 8.65 -39.61 -16.68
N GLY A 68 9.31 -39.92 -17.79
CA GLY A 68 9.27 -41.25 -18.40
C GLY A 68 9.61 -42.40 -17.44
N GLU A 69 8.73 -43.41 -17.39
CA GLU A 69 8.89 -44.62 -16.57
C GLU A 69 9.99 -45.56 -17.10
N ASP A 70 10.42 -45.36 -18.36
CA ASP A 70 11.46 -46.14 -19.01
C ASP A 70 12.66 -45.25 -19.33
N HIS A 71 13.71 -45.35 -18.52
CA HIS A 71 15.06 -44.85 -18.87
C HIS A 71 15.63 -45.48 -20.17
N LEU A 72 14.88 -46.39 -20.81
CA LEU A 72 15.21 -47.15 -22.00
C LEU A 72 14.75 -46.50 -23.31
N LEU A 73 13.88 -45.48 -23.28
CA LEU A 73 13.58 -44.68 -24.46
C LEU A 73 14.66 -43.59 -24.61
N GLU A 74 15.75 -43.92 -25.32
CA GLU A 74 16.95 -43.10 -25.42
C GLU A 74 16.74 -41.67 -25.96
N GLU A 75 15.59 -41.35 -26.57
CA GLU A 75 15.50 -40.23 -27.51
C GLU A 75 14.24 -39.33 -27.38
N ILE A 76 13.98 -38.79 -26.18
CA ILE A 76 12.91 -37.81 -25.94
C ILE A 76 13.22 -36.44 -26.58
N VAL A 77 14.50 -36.12 -26.75
CA VAL A 77 14.95 -34.88 -27.39
C VAL A 77 15.25 -35.16 -28.87
N SER A 78 14.73 -34.31 -29.75
CA SER A 78 14.97 -34.41 -31.19
C SER A 78 16.47 -34.37 -31.50
N VAL A 79 16.89 -35.10 -32.55
CA VAL A 79 18.31 -35.25 -32.96
C VAL A 79 19.15 -33.97 -32.85
N PRO A 80 18.67 -32.79 -33.30
CA PRO A 80 19.46 -31.55 -33.23
C PRO A 80 19.87 -31.14 -31.80
N ASN A 81 19.08 -31.51 -30.80
CA ASN A 81 19.21 -31.04 -29.41
C ASN A 81 19.69 -32.14 -28.44
N ARG A 82 20.04 -33.34 -28.91
CA ARG A 82 20.51 -34.45 -28.06
C ARG A 82 21.84 -34.20 -27.35
N HIS A 83 22.59 -33.21 -27.81
CA HIS A 83 23.83 -32.77 -27.18
C HIS A 83 23.60 -32.02 -25.86
N LEU A 84 22.35 -31.63 -25.56
CA LEU A 84 22.01 -30.96 -24.30
C LEU A 84 22.09 -31.94 -23.13
N GLU A 85 22.66 -31.46 -22.03
CA GLU A 85 22.83 -32.22 -20.80
C GLU A 85 21.47 -32.54 -20.16
N ARG A 86 21.33 -33.78 -19.66
CA ARG A 86 20.15 -34.23 -18.90
C ARG A 86 20.49 -34.20 -17.42
N PHE A 87 19.69 -33.51 -16.64
CA PHE A 87 19.85 -33.40 -15.19
C PHE A 87 18.79 -34.25 -14.49
N PRO A 88 19.15 -35.33 -13.77
CA PRO A 88 18.18 -36.06 -12.96
C PRO A 88 17.68 -35.17 -11.82
N VAL A 89 16.37 -35.18 -11.57
CA VAL A 89 15.71 -34.43 -10.48
C VAL A 89 14.66 -35.30 -9.79
N LEU A 90 14.09 -34.83 -8.67
CA LEU A 90 13.12 -35.58 -7.86
C LEU A 90 13.60 -36.99 -7.52
N LEU A 91 14.84 -37.11 -7.02
CA LEU A 91 15.46 -38.41 -6.67
C LEU A 91 15.56 -39.38 -7.87
N GLY A 92 15.60 -38.86 -9.10
CA GLY A 92 15.70 -39.63 -10.34
C GLY A 92 14.36 -40.00 -10.98
N ASN A 93 13.23 -39.61 -10.38
CA ASN A 93 11.89 -39.85 -10.93
C ASN A 93 11.54 -38.93 -12.10
N ALA A 94 12.32 -37.86 -12.32
CA ALA A 94 12.17 -36.99 -13.47
C ALA A 94 13.55 -36.52 -13.97
N SER A 95 13.60 -36.06 -15.22
CA SER A 95 14.79 -35.43 -15.79
C SER A 95 14.48 -34.06 -16.37
N LEU A 96 15.41 -33.12 -16.22
CA LEU A 96 15.36 -31.78 -16.80
C LEU A 96 16.36 -31.67 -17.95
N VAL A 97 15.89 -31.08 -19.05
CA VAL A 97 16.74 -30.66 -20.17
C VAL A 97 16.53 -29.17 -20.40
N MET A 98 17.62 -28.41 -20.34
CA MET A 98 17.59 -26.97 -20.55
C MET A 98 18.12 -26.62 -21.93
N HIS A 99 17.35 -25.85 -22.68
CA HIS A 99 17.80 -25.18 -23.89
C HIS A 99 17.82 -23.67 -23.65
N GLN A 100 18.83 -23.00 -24.19
CA GLN A 100 18.97 -21.57 -24.07
C GLN A 100 19.43 -20.99 -25.41
N GLN A 101 18.71 -19.97 -25.90
CA GLN A 101 19.02 -19.31 -27.16
C GLN A 101 20.20 -18.34 -27.03
N SER A 102 20.33 -17.66 -25.89
CA SER A 102 21.38 -16.66 -25.62
C SER A 102 22.40 -17.14 -24.57
N LYS A 103 23.72 -17.05 -24.80
CA LYS A 103 24.75 -17.56 -23.86
C LYS A 103 25.02 -16.69 -22.62
N ILE A 104 24.13 -15.76 -22.27
CA ILE A 104 24.40 -14.74 -21.23
C ILE A 104 24.53 -15.35 -19.83
N THR A 105 23.83 -16.45 -19.53
CA THR A 105 23.88 -17.16 -18.23
C THR A 105 24.55 -18.53 -18.38
N SER A 106 25.86 -18.54 -18.60
CA SER A 106 26.65 -19.79 -18.59
C SER A 106 26.99 -20.23 -17.16
N GLY A 107 26.21 -21.17 -16.62
CA GLY A 107 26.47 -21.82 -15.33
C GLY A 107 25.89 -23.23 -15.30
N GLN A 108 26.40 -24.10 -14.42
CA GLN A 108 25.78 -25.41 -14.17
C GLN A 108 24.34 -25.21 -13.68
N LEU A 109 23.40 -26.08 -14.08
CA LEU A 109 21.96 -25.91 -13.77
C LEU A 109 21.72 -25.63 -12.28
N PHE A 110 22.37 -26.41 -11.40
CA PHE A 110 22.23 -26.28 -9.95
C PHE A 110 22.76 -24.96 -9.39
N SER A 111 23.74 -24.31 -10.02
CA SER A 111 24.22 -22.99 -9.56
C SER A 111 23.22 -21.86 -9.85
N ARG A 112 22.20 -22.13 -10.68
CA ARG A 112 21.12 -21.19 -10.99
C ARG A 112 19.86 -21.43 -10.16
N MET A 113 19.79 -22.57 -9.48
CA MET A 113 18.67 -22.92 -8.63
C MET A 113 18.77 -22.21 -7.28
N THR A 114 17.61 -21.87 -6.72
CA THR A 114 17.51 -21.20 -5.41
C THR A 114 16.80 -22.12 -4.43
N PRO A 115 17.37 -22.40 -3.24
CA PRO A 115 16.67 -23.16 -2.22
C PRO A 115 15.43 -22.38 -1.75
N LEU A 116 14.30 -23.08 -1.65
CA LEU A 116 13.04 -22.54 -1.15
C LEU A 116 12.85 -22.83 0.34
N GLU A 117 13.09 -24.06 0.77
CA GLU A 117 13.01 -24.45 2.18
C GLU A 117 14.30 -24.09 2.91
N GLY A 118 14.16 -23.58 4.14
CA GLY A 118 15.30 -23.12 4.95
C GLY A 118 15.98 -21.82 4.48
N ASN A 119 15.43 -21.15 3.47
CA ASN A 119 15.95 -19.89 2.96
C ASN A 119 15.26 -18.69 3.64
N GLU A 120 16.01 -17.93 4.45
CA GLU A 120 15.51 -16.76 5.17
C GLU A 120 15.00 -15.62 4.28
N PHE A 121 15.45 -15.58 3.01
CA PHE A 121 15.08 -14.57 2.02
C PHE A 121 13.82 -14.92 1.22
N VAL A 122 13.23 -16.09 1.48
CA VAL A 122 12.01 -16.59 0.84
C VAL A 122 10.97 -16.79 1.94
N LYS A 123 9.92 -15.96 1.98
CA LYS A 123 8.84 -16.17 2.94
C LYS A 123 7.91 -17.30 2.46
N PRO A 124 7.36 -18.13 3.36
CA PRO A 124 6.26 -19.02 3.04
C PRO A 124 5.01 -18.22 2.65
N LEU A 125 4.03 -18.88 2.02
CA LEU A 125 2.74 -18.26 1.79
C LEU A 125 2.03 -18.02 3.13
N THR A 126 1.06 -17.12 3.14
CA THR A 126 0.16 -17.00 4.29
C THR A 126 -0.77 -18.21 4.37
N ASP A 127 -1.25 -18.50 5.57
CA ASP A 127 -2.27 -19.53 5.78
C ASP A 127 -3.55 -19.22 4.98
N GLU A 128 -4.31 -20.25 4.63
CA GLU A 128 -5.60 -20.08 3.97
C GLU A 128 -6.61 -19.40 4.91
N THR A 129 -7.30 -18.38 4.40
CA THR A 129 -8.35 -17.67 5.15
C THR A 129 -9.54 -17.39 4.25
N ASP A 130 -10.75 -17.37 4.82
CA ASP A 130 -12.00 -17.07 4.09
C ASP A 130 -12.04 -15.63 3.55
N ASP A 131 -11.39 -14.68 4.24
CA ASP A 131 -11.36 -13.27 3.86
C ASP A 131 -9.91 -12.76 3.80
N LEU A 132 -9.28 -12.99 2.65
CA LEU A 132 -7.90 -12.59 2.37
C LEU A 132 -7.70 -11.08 2.53
N VAL A 133 -8.69 -10.28 2.12
CA VAL A 133 -8.59 -8.81 2.15
C VAL A 133 -8.62 -8.29 3.58
N LEU A 134 -9.51 -8.85 4.41
CA LEU A 134 -9.56 -8.49 5.81
C LEU A 134 -8.28 -8.89 6.55
N THR A 135 -7.77 -10.08 6.30
CA THR A 135 -6.52 -10.56 6.89
C THR A 135 -5.36 -9.62 6.54
N ASP A 136 -5.27 -9.21 5.27
CA ASP A 136 -4.26 -8.24 4.84
C ASP A 136 -4.41 -6.89 5.54
N ILE A 137 -5.64 -6.36 5.65
CA ILE A 137 -5.89 -5.10 6.37
C ILE A 137 -5.47 -5.21 7.84
N GLN A 138 -5.75 -6.35 8.48
CA GLN A 138 -5.40 -6.63 9.87
C GLN A 138 -3.88 -6.74 10.10
N ASP A 139 -3.13 -7.10 9.07
CA ASP A 139 -1.68 -7.21 9.11
C ASP A 139 -0.94 -5.87 8.99
N ILE A 140 -1.61 -4.80 8.52
CA ILE A 140 -0.98 -3.49 8.26
C ILE A 140 -0.18 -2.97 9.46
N PRO A 141 -0.72 -2.92 10.70
CA PRO A 141 0.02 -2.37 11.84
C PRO A 141 1.28 -3.16 12.17
N ARG A 142 1.20 -4.50 12.11
CA ARG A 142 2.32 -5.42 12.33
C ARG A 142 3.43 -5.17 11.32
N ILE A 143 3.09 -5.22 10.03
CA ILE A 143 4.05 -5.06 8.93
C ILE A 143 4.71 -3.68 8.96
N CYS A 144 3.94 -2.60 9.15
CA CYS A 144 4.52 -1.26 9.21
C CYS A 144 5.49 -1.13 10.39
N LYS A 145 5.15 -1.74 11.53
CA LYS A 145 6.04 -1.78 12.69
C LYS A 145 7.29 -2.61 12.42
N ASP A 146 7.17 -3.78 11.82
CA ASP A 146 8.30 -4.64 11.48
C ASP A 146 9.29 -3.90 10.54
N ILE A 147 8.78 -3.10 9.59
CA ILE A 147 9.61 -2.24 8.73
C ILE A 147 10.35 -1.17 9.55
N GLN A 148 9.68 -0.52 10.52
CA GLN A 148 10.32 0.46 11.40
C GLN A 148 11.39 -0.18 12.28
N ASP A 149 11.06 -1.30 12.93
CA ASP A 149 11.95 -2.04 13.82
C ASP A 149 13.17 -2.58 13.05
N ALA A 150 12.98 -3.04 11.81
CA ALA A 150 14.07 -3.49 10.94
C ALA A 150 15.08 -2.37 10.62
N TRP A 151 14.61 -1.12 10.50
CA TRP A 151 15.51 0.02 10.26
C TRP A 151 16.37 0.35 11.48
N GLN A 152 15.81 0.17 12.68
CA GLN A 152 16.51 0.40 13.96
C GLN A 152 17.52 -0.72 14.24
N ASN A 153 17.12 -1.98 14.06
CA ASN A 153 17.87 -3.19 14.49
C ASN A 153 18.91 -3.71 13.48
N ARG A 154 19.49 -2.85 12.63
CA ARG A 154 20.48 -3.22 11.58
C ARG A 154 19.97 -4.20 10.51
N GLY A 155 18.71 -4.07 10.08
CA GLY A 155 18.16 -4.86 8.98
C GLY A 155 18.83 -4.57 7.62
N LEU A 156 18.66 -5.50 6.67
CA LEU A 156 19.31 -5.42 5.35
C LEU A 156 18.90 -4.18 4.55
N ASN A 157 17.70 -3.66 4.78
CA ASN A 157 17.27 -2.42 4.16
C ASN A 157 18.16 -1.23 4.55
N ARG A 158 18.74 -1.22 5.77
CA ARG A 158 19.69 -0.18 6.19
C ARG A 158 21.01 -0.28 5.44
N LEU A 159 21.45 -1.50 5.10
CA LEU A 159 22.60 -1.72 4.22
C LEU A 159 22.31 -1.17 2.82
N THR A 160 21.13 -1.48 2.26
CA THR A 160 20.68 -0.93 0.97
C THR A 160 20.60 0.60 1.01
N ALA A 161 20.06 1.17 2.09
CA ALA A 161 19.98 2.61 2.30
C ALA A 161 21.37 3.26 2.32
N TRP A 162 22.34 2.63 2.98
CA TRP A 162 23.73 3.09 2.96
C TRP A 162 24.34 3.04 1.55
N THR A 163 24.09 1.99 0.78
CA THR A 163 24.53 1.90 -0.63
C THR A 163 23.88 2.99 -1.49
N LEU A 164 22.57 3.24 -1.32
CA LEU A 164 21.85 4.32 -1.98
C LEU A 164 22.44 5.70 -1.64
N SER A 165 22.69 5.95 -0.36
CA SER A 165 23.31 7.19 0.12
C SER A 165 24.71 7.41 -0.46
N ARG A 166 25.51 6.34 -0.60
CA ARG A 166 26.82 6.44 -1.28
C ARG A 166 26.71 6.79 -2.76
N ALA A 167 25.77 6.17 -3.48
CA ALA A 167 25.50 6.51 -4.88
C ALA A 167 25.08 7.98 -5.01
N LEU A 168 24.19 8.44 -4.12
CA LEU A 168 23.73 9.82 -4.07
C LEU A 168 24.87 10.82 -3.78
N CYS A 169 25.69 10.56 -2.76
CA CYS A 169 26.85 11.39 -2.44
C CYS A 169 27.84 11.45 -3.60
N LYS A 170 28.19 10.29 -4.20
CA LYS A 170 29.09 10.21 -5.37
C LYS A 170 28.57 11.05 -6.53
N ARG A 171 27.26 10.98 -6.81
CA ARG A 171 26.62 11.75 -7.86
C ARG A 171 26.65 13.24 -7.57
N LEU A 172 26.39 13.65 -6.32
CA LEU A 172 26.46 15.06 -5.91
C LEU A 172 27.88 15.62 -5.96
N ASP A 173 28.88 14.85 -5.53
CA ASP A 173 30.29 15.23 -5.65
C ASP A 173 30.66 15.46 -7.12
N ALA A 174 30.26 14.55 -8.02
CA ALA A 174 30.48 14.71 -9.45
C ALA A 174 29.79 15.96 -10.03
N ARG A 175 28.63 16.35 -9.48
CA ARG A 175 27.93 17.59 -9.84
C ARG A 175 28.69 18.83 -9.35
N VAL A 176 29.21 18.81 -8.13
CA VAL A 176 30.03 19.90 -7.57
C VAL A 176 31.34 20.06 -8.35
N GLU A 177 31.95 18.95 -8.76
CA GLU A 177 33.17 18.93 -9.58
C GLU A 177 32.92 19.32 -11.05
N GLY A 178 31.67 19.55 -11.45
CA GLY A 178 31.30 19.91 -12.82
C GLY A 178 31.43 18.77 -13.83
N LYS A 179 31.55 17.51 -13.37
CA LYS A 179 31.57 16.32 -14.23
C LYS A 179 30.20 15.99 -14.80
N ILE A 180 29.13 16.36 -14.07
CA ILE A 180 27.75 16.20 -14.51
C ILE A 180 27.21 17.58 -14.88
N PRO A 181 26.74 17.78 -16.13
CA PRO A 181 26.17 19.06 -16.53
C PRO A 181 24.88 19.32 -15.76
N VAL A 182 24.75 20.52 -15.20
CA VAL A 182 23.53 20.97 -14.51
C VAL A 182 22.55 21.51 -15.53
N ASN A 183 21.94 20.61 -16.31
CA ASN A 183 20.97 20.95 -17.34
C ASN A 183 19.58 20.45 -16.95
N ALA A 184 18.52 21.12 -17.42
CA ALA A 184 17.13 20.75 -17.18
C ALA A 184 16.73 19.35 -17.72
N GLY A 185 17.62 18.70 -18.48
CA GLY A 185 17.42 17.35 -19.02
C GLY A 185 18.10 16.23 -18.24
N THR A 186 19.02 16.52 -17.30
CA THR A 186 19.84 15.51 -16.62
C THR A 186 19.16 15.00 -15.36
N VAL A 187 18.70 13.74 -15.38
CA VAL A 187 17.94 13.13 -14.27
C VAL A 187 18.86 12.66 -13.16
N ASP A 188 18.62 13.14 -11.95
CA ASP A 188 19.33 12.72 -10.77
C ASP A 188 18.78 11.41 -10.20
N ILE A 189 17.46 11.36 -10.05
CA ILE A 189 16.75 10.20 -9.54
C ILE A 189 15.61 9.87 -10.50
N LEU A 190 15.65 8.67 -11.09
CA LEU A 190 14.59 8.12 -11.91
C LEU A 190 13.78 7.11 -11.08
N LEU A 191 12.49 7.37 -10.94
CA LEU A 191 11.55 6.48 -10.26
C LEU A 191 10.69 5.79 -11.32
N THR A 192 10.52 4.47 -11.21
CA THR A 192 9.69 3.74 -12.17
C THR A 192 8.93 2.59 -11.52
N GLY A 193 7.78 2.25 -12.11
CA GLY A 193 6.91 1.17 -11.68
C GLY A 193 5.66 1.08 -12.56
N CYS A 194 4.70 0.27 -12.10
CA CYS A 194 3.39 0.12 -12.73
C CYS A 194 2.26 0.34 -11.71
N GLU A 195 1.14 0.90 -12.18
CA GLU A 195 -0.09 1.08 -11.41
C GLU A 195 0.17 1.64 -9.99
N THR A 196 -0.30 0.96 -8.96
CA THR A 196 -0.15 1.38 -7.56
C THR A 196 1.30 1.59 -7.13
N SER A 197 2.23 0.79 -7.64
CA SER A 197 3.67 0.98 -7.35
C SER A 197 4.20 2.27 -7.99
N LEU A 198 3.71 2.63 -9.19
CA LEU A 198 4.06 3.90 -9.83
C LEU A 198 3.49 5.10 -9.07
N TRP A 199 2.22 5.06 -8.65
CA TRP A 199 1.58 6.19 -7.97
C TRP A 199 2.23 6.48 -6.61
N LEU A 200 2.65 5.43 -5.89
CA LEU A 200 3.46 5.57 -4.68
C LEU A 200 4.84 6.19 -4.98
N ALA A 201 5.49 5.75 -6.06
CA ALA A 201 6.76 6.30 -6.50
C ALA A 201 6.63 7.78 -6.93
N GLU A 202 5.54 8.15 -7.60
CA GLU A 202 5.24 9.54 -7.97
C GLU A 202 5.08 10.44 -6.73
N GLN A 203 4.37 9.96 -5.71
CA GLN A 203 4.25 10.66 -4.44
C GLN A 203 5.61 10.83 -3.74
N PHE A 204 6.38 9.75 -3.63
CA PHE A 204 7.74 9.78 -3.06
C PHE A 204 8.65 10.76 -3.81
N GLY A 205 8.59 10.76 -5.16
CA GLY A 205 9.33 11.71 -6.00
C GLY A 205 8.90 13.15 -5.78
N CYS A 206 7.59 13.41 -5.63
CA CYS A 206 7.06 14.72 -5.31
C CYS A 206 7.54 15.22 -3.94
N ASP A 207 7.66 14.34 -2.95
CA ASP A 207 8.12 14.71 -1.61
C ASP A 207 9.63 15.00 -1.58
N LEU A 208 10.44 14.19 -2.30
CA LEU A 208 11.85 14.49 -2.53
C LEU A 208 12.04 15.81 -3.28
N GLN A 209 11.24 16.10 -4.30
CA GLN A 209 11.34 17.33 -5.09
C GLN A 209 11.00 18.57 -4.26
N LYS A 210 10.05 18.47 -3.32
CA LYS A 210 9.72 19.55 -2.37
C LYS A 210 10.85 19.75 -1.35
N ALA A 211 11.44 18.67 -0.86
CA ALA A 211 12.54 18.75 0.11
C ALA A 211 13.84 19.27 -0.53
N PHE A 212 14.10 18.91 -1.79
CA PHE A 212 15.33 19.21 -2.55
C PHE A 212 15.02 19.79 -3.94
N PRO A 213 14.65 21.08 -4.03
CA PRO A 213 14.21 21.71 -5.28
C PRO A 213 15.24 21.70 -6.44
N HIS A 214 16.54 21.57 -6.15
CA HIS A 214 17.58 21.57 -7.19
C HIS A 214 17.96 20.16 -7.68
N LEU A 215 17.43 19.10 -7.05
CA LEU A 215 17.51 17.74 -7.59
C LEU A 215 16.48 17.58 -8.71
N TYR A 216 16.89 17.00 -9.83
CA TYR A 216 15.95 16.68 -10.91
C TYR A 216 15.44 15.26 -10.74
N ILE A 217 14.24 15.12 -10.17
CA ILE A 217 13.61 13.84 -9.90
C ILE A 217 12.50 13.61 -10.92
N ARG A 218 12.47 12.41 -11.52
CA ARG A 218 11.47 12.07 -12.53
C ARG A 218 10.83 10.72 -12.22
N ALA A 219 9.50 10.69 -12.15
CA ALA A 219 8.73 9.45 -12.07
C ALA A 219 8.12 9.12 -13.44
N VAL A 220 8.37 7.91 -13.94
CA VAL A 220 7.89 7.45 -15.26
C VAL A 220 7.46 5.99 -15.19
N SER A 221 6.30 5.67 -15.76
CA SER A 221 5.85 4.28 -15.90
C SER A 221 6.88 3.42 -16.65
N SER A 222 7.11 2.20 -16.16
CA SER A 222 8.03 1.25 -16.82
C SER A 222 7.63 0.99 -18.27
N ASN A 223 6.33 0.89 -18.56
CA ASN A 223 5.84 0.74 -19.94
C ASN A 223 6.23 1.90 -20.87
N LYS A 224 6.26 3.14 -20.34
CA LYS A 224 6.67 4.31 -21.13
C LYS A 224 8.18 4.30 -21.40
N LEU A 225 8.99 3.88 -20.42
CA LEU A 225 10.43 3.73 -20.60
C LEU A 225 10.73 2.65 -21.66
N LEU A 226 10.08 1.48 -21.59
CA LEU A 226 10.23 0.42 -22.59
C LEU A 226 9.81 0.86 -23.99
N GLY A 227 8.67 1.56 -24.12
CA GLY A 227 8.21 2.04 -25.43
C GLY A 227 9.10 3.12 -26.04
N THR A 228 9.81 3.89 -25.21
CA THR A 228 10.68 4.99 -25.68
C THR A 228 12.11 4.54 -25.93
N PHE A 229 12.68 3.72 -25.05
CA PHE A 229 14.10 3.35 -25.07
C PHE A 229 14.34 1.87 -25.41
N GLY A 230 13.31 1.01 -25.32
CA GLY A 230 13.44 -0.43 -25.48
C GLY A 230 13.04 -0.96 -26.86
N GLN A 231 12.71 -0.10 -27.83
CA GLN A 231 12.28 -0.51 -29.17
C GLN A 231 13.16 0.12 -30.25
N GLU A 232 13.39 -0.61 -31.35
CA GLU A 232 14.12 -0.09 -32.53
C GLU A 232 13.40 1.10 -33.19
N LEU A 233 12.07 1.12 -33.11
CA LEU A 233 11.23 2.24 -33.53
C LEU A 233 10.55 2.83 -32.31
N VAL A 234 11.01 4.00 -31.88
CA VAL A 234 10.45 4.75 -30.75
C VAL A 234 8.96 4.98 -31.00
N VAL A 235 8.11 4.45 -30.12
CA VAL A 235 6.69 4.75 -30.16
C VAL A 235 6.51 6.11 -29.48
N PRO A 236 6.09 7.16 -30.22
CA PRO A 236 5.83 8.44 -29.59
C PRO A 236 4.77 8.25 -28.50
N SER A 237 4.99 8.87 -27.35
CA SER A 237 4.04 8.87 -26.24
C SER A 237 3.32 10.22 -26.21
N PRO A 238 2.15 10.39 -26.89
CA PRO A 238 1.43 11.65 -26.91
C PRO A 238 1.19 12.19 -25.50
N GLY A 239 1.48 13.47 -25.29
CA GLY A 239 1.33 14.13 -24.00
C GLY A 239 2.46 13.88 -22.99
N ASN A 240 3.53 13.16 -23.36
CA ASN A 240 4.75 13.05 -22.56
C ASN A 240 5.93 13.64 -23.33
N PRO A 241 6.67 14.64 -22.81
CA PRO A 241 7.81 15.25 -23.49
C PRO A 241 9.07 14.37 -23.41
N MET A 242 8.93 13.07 -23.61
CA MET A 242 10.06 12.14 -23.68
C MET A 242 10.44 11.85 -25.13
N SER A 243 11.74 11.83 -25.38
CA SER A 243 12.38 11.31 -26.58
C SER A 243 13.60 10.48 -26.19
N GLU A 244 14.18 9.79 -27.16
CA GLU A 244 15.41 9.01 -26.97
C GLU A 244 16.59 9.86 -26.45
N HIS A 245 16.61 11.16 -26.78
CA HIS A 245 17.67 12.08 -26.37
C HIS A 245 17.32 12.92 -25.12
N HIS A 246 16.05 12.91 -24.68
CA HIS A 246 15.60 13.69 -23.54
C HIS A 246 14.51 12.95 -22.76
N PRO A 247 14.71 12.67 -21.46
CA PRO A 247 15.80 13.12 -20.60
C PRO A 247 17.11 12.33 -20.77
N ASP A 248 18.22 12.93 -20.32
CA ASP A 248 19.50 12.24 -20.13
C ASP A 248 19.45 11.43 -18.83
N LEU A 249 19.54 10.11 -18.99
CA LEU A 249 19.46 9.12 -17.91
C LEU A 249 20.82 8.54 -17.53
N VAL A 250 21.91 8.97 -18.17
CA VAL A 250 23.25 8.40 -17.96
C VAL A 250 23.71 8.67 -16.53
N GLY A 251 24.08 7.59 -15.83
CA GLY A 251 24.50 7.62 -14.43
C GLY A 251 23.43 8.07 -13.43
N SER A 252 22.15 8.14 -13.85
CA SER A 252 21.03 8.46 -12.95
C SER A 252 20.85 7.37 -11.89
N ILE A 253 20.37 7.74 -10.70
CA ILE A 253 20.02 6.76 -9.66
C ILE A 253 18.61 6.27 -9.95
N VAL A 254 18.44 4.98 -10.22
CA VAL A 254 17.16 4.40 -10.59
C VAL A 254 16.57 3.68 -9.38
N ILE A 255 15.32 3.97 -9.03
CA ILE A 255 14.56 3.22 -8.03
C ILE A 255 13.33 2.62 -8.71
N ILE A 256 13.31 1.29 -8.80
CA ILE A 256 12.22 0.51 -9.38
C ILE A 256 11.30 0.07 -8.25
N VAL A 257 10.05 0.53 -8.24
CA VAL A 257 9.05 0.12 -7.26
C VAL A 257 8.17 -0.94 -7.89
N SER A 258 8.23 -2.16 -7.34
CA SER A 258 7.42 -3.30 -7.76
C SER A 258 7.25 -4.27 -6.61
N HIS A 259 6.08 -4.26 -5.97
CA HIS A 259 5.80 -5.13 -4.83
C HIS A 259 6.07 -6.61 -5.13
N SER A 260 5.54 -7.16 -6.24
CA SER A 260 5.78 -8.56 -6.59
C SER A 260 7.21 -8.85 -7.04
N GLY A 261 7.93 -7.83 -7.54
CA GLY A 261 9.24 -7.96 -8.18
C GLY A 261 9.27 -8.96 -9.35
N GLY A 262 8.11 -9.31 -9.91
CA GLY A 262 7.93 -10.21 -11.05
C GLY A 262 7.06 -9.62 -12.16
N THR A 263 6.60 -8.37 -12.00
CA THR A 263 5.90 -7.67 -13.09
C THR A 263 6.84 -7.48 -14.26
N PHE A 264 6.41 -7.93 -15.46
CA PHE A 264 7.23 -7.92 -16.67
C PHE A 264 7.86 -6.56 -16.98
N ALA A 265 7.08 -5.48 -16.93
CA ALA A 265 7.56 -4.17 -17.35
C ALA A 265 8.67 -3.60 -16.44
N PRO A 266 8.54 -3.57 -15.10
CA PRO A 266 9.64 -3.23 -14.20
C PRO A 266 10.89 -4.12 -14.38
N LEU A 267 10.70 -5.43 -14.61
CA LEU A 267 11.80 -6.37 -14.86
C LEU A 267 12.55 -6.04 -16.16
N ALA A 268 11.84 -5.92 -17.28
CA ALA A 268 12.43 -5.53 -18.54
C ALA A 268 13.09 -4.14 -18.48
N CYS A 269 12.48 -3.18 -17.77
CA CYS A 269 13.09 -1.87 -17.52
C CYS A 269 14.41 -1.98 -16.77
N SER A 270 14.50 -2.85 -15.77
CA SER A 270 15.74 -3.04 -15.03
C SER A 270 16.86 -3.56 -15.92
N ASN A 271 16.56 -4.39 -16.94
CA ASN A 271 17.54 -4.83 -17.95
C ASN A 271 17.96 -3.71 -18.90
N LEU A 272 16.99 -2.95 -19.39
CA LEU A 272 17.25 -1.83 -20.30
C LEU A 272 18.16 -0.77 -19.67
N LEU A 273 17.87 -0.41 -18.41
CA LEU A 273 18.57 0.66 -17.71
C LEU A 273 19.99 0.30 -17.27
N GLN A 274 20.36 -0.99 -17.26
CA GLN A 274 21.75 -1.41 -16.96
C GLN A 274 22.77 -0.79 -17.92
N SER A 275 22.36 -0.54 -19.17
CA SER A 275 23.20 0.10 -20.17
C SER A 275 23.48 1.58 -19.88
N LEU A 276 22.67 2.21 -19.03
CA LEU A 276 22.71 3.65 -18.75
C LEU A 276 23.29 3.97 -17.38
N THR A 277 23.11 3.07 -16.41
CA THR A 277 23.55 3.29 -15.03
C THR A 277 23.77 1.99 -14.28
N GLU A 278 24.76 2.00 -13.39
CA GLU A 278 24.99 0.93 -12.43
C GLU A 278 24.15 1.14 -11.16
N ASP A 279 23.69 2.35 -10.88
CA ASP A 279 23.02 2.70 -9.62
C ASP A 279 21.51 2.41 -9.66
N ILE A 280 21.16 1.13 -9.81
CA ILE A 280 19.77 0.64 -9.87
C ILE A 280 19.39 -0.02 -8.54
N PHE A 281 18.27 0.41 -7.96
CA PHE A 281 17.69 -0.11 -6.73
C PHE A 281 16.27 -0.61 -7.00
N VAL A 282 15.80 -1.60 -6.23
CA VAL A 282 14.42 -2.09 -6.29
C VAL A 282 13.77 -2.04 -4.92
N VAL A 283 12.48 -1.72 -4.88
CA VAL A 283 11.59 -1.85 -3.73
C VAL A 283 10.60 -2.97 -4.04
N ALA A 284 10.66 -4.07 -3.28
CA ALA A 284 9.85 -5.28 -3.49
C ALA A 284 9.33 -5.87 -2.17
N SER A 285 8.48 -6.89 -2.25
CA SER A 285 7.91 -7.55 -1.06
C SER A 285 8.90 -8.45 -0.32
N GLU A 286 9.91 -8.96 -1.04
CA GLU A 286 10.91 -9.90 -0.56
C GLU A 286 12.25 -9.66 -1.26
N TRP A 287 13.31 -10.23 -0.69
CA TRP A 287 14.63 -10.24 -1.28
C TRP A 287 14.72 -11.07 -2.56
N ASP A 288 14.08 -12.24 -2.57
CA ASP A 288 14.26 -13.22 -3.64
C ASP A 288 13.25 -13.10 -4.79
N THR A 289 13.10 -11.87 -5.31
CA THR A 289 12.27 -11.55 -6.49
C THR A 289 13.04 -11.66 -7.80
N GLN A 290 12.33 -11.76 -8.94
CA GLN A 290 12.98 -11.85 -10.26
C GLN A 290 13.81 -10.60 -10.56
N VAL A 291 13.26 -9.41 -10.28
CA VAL A 291 14.02 -8.15 -10.38
C VAL A 291 15.20 -8.15 -9.41
N GLY A 292 15.00 -8.60 -8.16
CA GLY A 292 16.06 -8.71 -7.16
C GLY A 292 17.22 -9.61 -7.62
N LYS A 293 16.91 -10.78 -8.20
CA LYS A 293 17.90 -11.70 -8.76
C LYS A 293 18.73 -11.05 -9.86
N GLN A 294 18.08 -10.32 -10.75
CA GLN A 294 18.75 -9.62 -11.83
C GLN A 294 19.67 -8.49 -11.33
N LEU A 295 19.26 -7.76 -10.27
CA LEU A 295 20.15 -6.78 -9.64
C LEU A 295 21.35 -7.42 -8.93
N ARG A 296 21.18 -8.63 -8.38
CA ARG A 296 22.30 -9.37 -7.77
C ARG A 296 23.30 -9.88 -8.79
N SER A 297 22.85 -10.34 -9.97
CA SER A 297 23.76 -10.81 -11.02
C SER A 297 24.66 -9.69 -11.55
N MET A 298 24.16 -8.45 -11.60
CA MET A 298 24.99 -7.27 -11.94
C MET A 298 26.14 -7.04 -10.95
N ASN A 299 25.97 -7.44 -9.68
CA ASN A 299 26.86 -7.10 -8.57
C ASN A 299 27.61 -8.31 -8.00
N ALA A 300 27.71 -9.42 -8.72
CA ALA A 300 28.33 -10.65 -8.24
C ALA A 300 29.76 -10.46 -7.66
N ASN A 301 30.45 -9.38 -8.03
CA ASN A 301 31.82 -9.07 -7.60
C ASN A 301 31.93 -8.07 -6.43
N HIS A 302 30.82 -7.51 -5.94
CA HIS A 302 30.83 -6.48 -4.88
C HIS A 302 30.14 -6.96 -3.60
N PHE A 303 30.90 -7.66 -2.76
CA PHE A 303 30.48 -8.08 -1.42
C PHE A 303 30.08 -6.83 -0.60
N GLY A 304 28.83 -6.77 -0.14
CA GLY A 304 28.31 -5.67 0.70
C GLY A 304 27.55 -4.54 0.00
N CYS A 305 27.32 -4.61 -1.32
CA CYS A 305 26.51 -3.62 -2.05
C CYS A 305 25.08 -4.13 -2.30
N SER A 306 24.21 -3.99 -1.30
CA SER A 306 22.79 -4.30 -1.47
C SER A 306 22.08 -3.26 -2.34
N ARG A 307 21.21 -3.72 -3.24
CA ARG A 307 20.35 -2.91 -4.12
C ARG A 307 18.86 -3.19 -3.94
N ILE A 308 18.50 -4.01 -2.95
CA ILE A 308 17.13 -4.48 -2.75
C ILE A 308 16.60 -3.93 -1.43
N PHE A 309 15.54 -3.15 -1.52
CA PHE A 309 14.69 -2.80 -0.40
C PHE A 309 13.51 -3.77 -0.38
N THR A 310 13.17 -4.25 0.80
CA THR A 310 12.10 -5.21 1.02
C THR A 310 11.11 -4.70 2.06
N THR A 311 9.82 -4.93 1.83
CA THR A 311 8.79 -4.72 2.85
C THR A 311 8.65 -5.92 3.79
N GLU A 312 9.31 -7.05 3.51
CA GLU A 312 9.20 -8.33 4.24
C GLU A 312 7.76 -8.88 4.34
N VAL A 313 6.81 -8.31 3.60
CA VAL A 313 5.40 -8.73 3.58
C VAL A 313 5.24 -10.12 3.00
N GLY A 314 6.09 -10.47 2.03
CA GLY A 314 5.94 -11.70 1.27
C GLY A 314 4.88 -11.62 0.18
N VAL A 315 4.49 -12.79 -0.31
CA VAL A 315 3.40 -12.93 -1.29
C VAL A 315 2.06 -12.73 -0.58
N ARG A 316 1.18 -11.92 -1.18
CA ARG A 316 -0.22 -11.76 -0.74
C ARG A 316 -1.17 -12.17 -1.86
N PRO A 317 -2.05 -13.16 -1.62
CA PRO A 317 -2.91 -13.73 -2.65
C PRO A 317 -4.13 -12.84 -2.98
N ALA A 318 -4.45 -11.85 -2.14
CA ALA A 318 -5.53 -10.92 -2.44
C ALA A 318 -5.19 -10.06 -3.67
N GLU A 319 -5.99 -10.20 -4.73
CA GLU A 319 -5.92 -9.35 -5.92
C GLU A 319 -6.04 -7.85 -5.59
N PRO A 320 -7.00 -7.39 -4.76
CA PRO A 320 -7.05 -5.99 -4.34
C PRO A 320 -5.96 -5.69 -3.32
N CYS A 321 -4.92 -4.99 -3.78
CA CYS A 321 -3.75 -4.61 -2.99
C CYS A 321 -4.12 -3.70 -1.81
N SER A 322 -3.94 -4.19 -0.57
CA SER A 322 -4.14 -3.41 0.67
C SER A 322 -2.82 -3.24 1.45
N VAL A 323 -2.35 -4.30 2.13
CA VAL A 323 -1.13 -4.28 2.94
C VAL A 323 0.11 -3.95 2.12
N SER A 324 0.17 -4.42 0.88
CA SER A 324 1.27 -4.13 -0.04
C SER A 324 1.42 -2.63 -0.31
N VAL A 325 0.32 -1.89 -0.40
CA VAL A 325 0.31 -0.44 -0.61
C VAL A 325 0.82 0.28 0.63
N ALA A 326 0.26 -0.05 1.80
CA ALA A 326 0.66 0.54 3.07
C ALA A 326 2.14 0.27 3.40
N ALA A 327 2.59 -0.96 3.22
CA ALA A 327 3.95 -1.38 3.49
C ALA A 327 4.96 -0.72 2.54
N THR A 328 4.64 -0.64 1.24
CA THR A 328 5.50 0.04 0.26
C THR A 328 5.60 1.53 0.55
N HIS A 329 4.47 2.17 0.90
CA HIS A 329 4.48 3.57 1.32
C HIS A 329 5.34 3.78 2.57
N GLN A 330 5.17 2.95 3.60
CA GLN A 330 5.97 3.00 4.83
C GLN A 330 7.47 2.87 4.55
N LEU A 331 7.86 1.91 3.71
CA LEU A 331 9.24 1.71 3.33
C LEU A 331 9.82 2.91 2.55
N LEU A 332 9.05 3.48 1.62
CA LEU A 332 9.44 4.70 0.91
C LEU A 332 9.59 5.90 1.87
N THR A 333 8.77 6.01 2.91
CA THR A 333 8.94 7.01 3.98
C THR A 333 10.26 6.82 4.73
N MET A 334 10.63 5.58 5.10
CA MET A 334 11.93 5.31 5.74
C MET A 334 13.11 5.65 4.81
N ILE A 335 12.99 5.36 3.52
CA ILE A 335 14.00 5.73 2.51
C ILE A 335 14.09 7.25 2.37
N PHE A 336 12.95 7.95 2.35
CA PHE A 336 12.89 9.41 2.30
C PHE A 336 13.62 10.04 3.49
N GLU A 337 13.29 9.63 4.72
CA GLU A 337 13.94 10.12 5.94
C GLU A 337 15.45 9.89 5.88
N HIS A 338 15.89 8.72 5.43
CA HIS A 338 17.32 8.41 5.29
C HIS A 338 18.04 9.29 4.26
N ILE A 339 17.43 9.55 3.10
CA ILE A 339 17.96 10.50 2.11
C ILE A 339 18.03 11.90 2.72
N CYS A 340 17.00 12.32 3.46
CA CYS A 340 16.96 13.62 4.10
C CYS A 340 18.08 13.80 5.12
N LEU A 341 18.32 12.80 5.98
CA LEU A 341 19.43 12.80 6.93
C LEU A 341 20.78 12.92 6.18
N THR A 342 20.97 12.12 5.14
CA THR A 342 22.22 12.08 4.38
C THR A 342 22.52 13.42 3.73
N LEU A 343 21.54 14.04 3.06
CA LEU A 343 21.74 15.30 2.36
C LEU A 343 21.83 16.51 3.29
N SER A 344 21.10 16.48 4.41
CA SER A 344 21.07 17.59 5.36
C SER A 344 22.29 17.62 6.27
N SER A 345 22.88 16.46 6.57
CA SER A 345 24.09 16.34 7.41
C SER A 345 25.35 16.95 6.79
N ASN A 346 25.41 17.08 5.45
CA ASN A 346 26.53 17.70 4.76
C ASN A 346 26.17 19.11 4.26
N PRO A 347 26.77 20.19 4.80
CA PRO A 347 26.49 21.56 4.39
C PRO A 347 26.68 21.81 2.88
N ARG A 348 27.63 21.13 2.22
CA ARG A 348 27.86 21.26 0.78
C ARG A 348 26.69 20.69 -0.02
N PHE A 349 26.23 19.49 0.34
CA PHE A 349 25.09 18.84 -0.33
C PHE A 349 23.80 19.61 -0.10
N ARG A 350 23.61 20.16 1.10
CA ARG A 350 22.49 21.04 1.42
C ARG A 350 22.38 22.21 0.45
N GLN A 351 23.50 22.87 0.16
CA GLN A 351 23.54 24.00 -0.78
C GLN A 351 23.29 23.57 -2.24
N VAL A 352 23.92 22.47 -2.67
CA VAL A 352 23.79 21.96 -4.05
C VAL A 352 22.38 21.51 -4.37
N THR A 353 21.73 20.85 -3.42
CA THR A 353 20.36 20.31 -3.56
C THR A 353 19.28 21.35 -3.28
N GLY A 354 19.64 22.51 -2.72
CA GLY A 354 18.69 23.56 -2.34
C GLY A 354 17.79 23.16 -1.17
N ALA A 355 18.27 22.27 -0.28
CA ALA A 355 17.45 21.62 0.74
C ALA A 355 16.64 22.63 1.57
N VAL A 356 15.31 22.48 1.55
CA VAL A 356 14.37 23.32 2.30
C VAL A 356 14.05 22.69 3.66
N ILE A 357 14.16 21.36 3.76
CA ILE A 357 13.89 20.60 4.99
C ILE A 357 14.88 20.96 6.10
N SER A 358 14.36 21.14 7.32
CA SER A 358 15.17 21.34 8.53
C SER A 358 15.27 20.06 9.38
N GLU A 359 16.23 20.03 10.30
CA GLU A 359 16.37 18.93 11.26
C GLU A 359 15.13 18.78 12.17
N SER A 360 14.49 19.90 12.51
CA SER A 360 13.23 19.91 13.25
C SER A 360 12.09 19.28 12.45
N ASP A 361 12.00 19.59 11.15
CA ASP A 361 10.98 18.98 10.28
C ASP A 361 11.18 17.46 10.20
N LEU A 362 12.43 17.02 10.08
CA LEU A 362 12.78 15.61 10.00
C LEU A 362 12.49 14.85 11.30
N SER A 363 12.81 15.46 12.45
CA SER A 363 12.45 14.90 13.76
C SER A 363 10.93 14.81 13.95
N ASN A 364 10.17 15.79 13.47
CA ASN A 364 8.71 15.75 13.51
C ASN A 364 8.14 14.65 12.58
N ILE A 365 8.72 14.47 11.40
CA ILE A 365 8.32 13.39 10.46
C ILE A 365 8.60 12.03 11.09
N GLU A 366 9.80 11.81 11.64
CA GLU A 366 10.17 10.57 12.31
C GLU A 366 9.24 10.27 13.49
N ARG A 367 8.94 11.27 14.32
CA ARG A 367 8.00 11.11 15.44
C ARG A 367 6.60 10.74 14.95
N CYS A 368 6.08 11.45 13.95
CA CYS A 368 4.77 11.15 13.37
C CYS A 368 4.73 9.74 12.76
N ASN A 369 5.82 9.31 12.13
CA ASN A 369 5.98 7.99 11.54
C ASN A 369 5.93 6.89 12.62
N GLN A 370 6.65 7.06 13.73
CA GLN A 370 6.61 6.13 14.88
C GLN A 370 5.21 6.09 15.53
N GLU A 371 4.62 7.26 15.78
CA GLU A 371 3.31 7.36 16.44
C GLU A 371 2.15 6.84 15.56
N MET A 372 2.32 6.88 14.23
CA MET A 372 1.34 6.40 13.26
C MET A 372 0.95 4.93 13.47
N ILE A 373 1.84 4.08 13.99
CA ILE A 373 1.53 2.67 14.26
C ILE A 373 0.31 2.57 15.18
N SER A 374 0.27 3.35 16.27
CA SER A 374 -0.88 3.35 17.20
C SER A 374 -2.18 3.84 16.55
N SER A 375 -2.10 4.81 15.63
CA SER A 375 -3.24 5.23 14.82
C SER A 375 -3.73 4.13 13.89
N LEU A 376 -2.82 3.40 13.23
CA LEU A 376 -3.15 2.27 12.36
C LEU A 376 -3.85 1.16 13.14
N GLU A 377 -3.37 0.83 14.35
CA GLU A 377 -3.99 -0.16 15.22
C GLU A 377 -5.46 0.18 15.52
N ARG A 378 -5.77 1.47 15.75
CA ARG A 378 -7.14 1.96 16.02
C ARG A 378 -8.03 1.99 14.78
N ILE A 379 -7.47 2.27 13.60
CA ILE A 379 -8.17 2.25 12.31
C ILE A 379 -8.56 0.81 11.93
N VAL A 380 -7.64 -0.13 12.14
CA VAL A 380 -7.75 -1.55 11.75
C VAL A 380 -8.41 -2.41 12.84
N GLY A 381 -8.31 -2.00 14.10
CA GLY A 381 -8.86 -2.67 15.29
C GLY A 381 -8.02 -3.83 15.83
N VAL A 382 -6.77 -3.95 15.39
CA VAL A 382 -5.81 -5.00 15.77
C VAL A 382 -4.47 -4.34 16.09
N ASP A 383 -3.81 -4.78 17.16
CA ASP A 383 -2.49 -4.30 17.53
C ASP A 383 -1.39 -4.85 16.61
N ALA A 384 -0.18 -4.30 16.67
CA ALA A 384 0.96 -4.77 15.89
C ALA A 384 1.42 -6.20 16.24
N LYS A 385 0.86 -6.81 17.29
CA LYS A 385 1.08 -8.23 17.65
C LYS A 385 0.00 -9.15 17.08
N GLY A 386 -0.95 -8.62 16.32
CA GLY A 386 -2.08 -9.38 15.76
C GLY A 386 -3.22 -9.62 16.75
N LYS A 387 -3.21 -9.00 17.94
CA LYS A 387 -4.27 -9.14 18.93
C LYS A 387 -5.32 -8.06 18.74
N ARG A 388 -6.58 -8.47 18.80
CA ARG A 388 -7.73 -7.56 18.69
C ARG A 388 -7.75 -6.57 19.87
N LEU A 389 -7.91 -5.29 19.56
CA LEU A 389 -7.99 -4.23 20.57
C LEU A 389 -9.31 -4.31 21.38
N PRO A 390 -9.33 -3.77 22.62
CA PRO A 390 -10.56 -3.59 23.39
C PRO A 390 -11.57 -2.69 22.67
N GLU A 391 -12.86 -2.87 22.94
CA GLU A 391 -13.95 -2.12 22.28
C GLU A 391 -13.84 -0.60 22.49
N SER A 392 -13.34 -0.16 23.66
CA SER A 392 -13.11 1.25 23.98
C SER A 392 -12.12 1.95 23.03
N GLU A 393 -11.16 1.20 22.48
CA GLU A 393 -10.11 1.72 21.61
C GLU A 393 -10.42 1.50 20.11
N ARG A 394 -11.42 0.65 19.81
CA ARG A 394 -11.84 0.30 18.44
C ARG A 394 -12.93 1.19 17.87
N ARG A 395 -13.19 2.34 18.46
CA ARG A 395 -14.28 3.22 18.04
C ARG A 395 -14.20 3.59 16.55
N THR A 396 -13.00 3.93 16.06
CA THR A 396 -12.76 4.29 14.66
C THR A 396 -13.00 3.12 13.72
N GLU A 397 -12.46 1.93 14.04
CA GLU A 397 -12.70 0.71 13.25
C GLU A 397 -14.18 0.33 13.19
N LEU A 398 -14.89 0.38 14.33
CA LEU A 398 -16.32 0.07 14.38
C LEU A 398 -17.14 1.03 13.52
N GLU A 399 -16.82 2.33 13.57
CA GLU A 399 -17.46 3.35 12.75
C GLU A 399 -17.19 3.16 11.25
N LEU A 400 -15.95 2.84 10.87
CA LEU A 400 -15.58 2.53 9.49
C LEU A 400 -16.31 1.28 8.98
N ARG A 401 -16.35 0.20 9.77
CA ARG A 401 -17.05 -1.04 9.40
C ARG A 401 -18.56 -0.88 9.32
N GLU A 402 -19.17 -0.17 10.25
CA GLU A 402 -20.61 0.11 10.21
C GLU A 402 -20.96 0.89 8.94
N THR A 403 -20.14 1.87 8.59
CA THR A 403 -20.32 2.67 7.37
C THR A 403 -20.10 1.84 6.11
N GLY A 404 -19.06 1.01 6.08
CA GLY A 404 -18.82 0.05 5.00
C GLY A 404 -19.96 -0.96 4.83
N LYS A 405 -20.56 -1.43 5.93
CA LYS A 405 -21.74 -2.31 5.90
C LYS A 405 -22.95 -1.63 5.27
N LEU A 406 -23.22 -0.36 5.62
CA LEU A 406 -24.29 0.43 4.99
C LEU A 406 -24.09 0.60 3.48
N TRP A 407 -22.85 0.79 3.04
CA TRP A 407 -22.49 0.87 1.63
C TRP A 407 -22.61 -0.48 0.92
N SER A 408 -22.12 -1.56 1.52
CA SER A 408 -22.27 -2.92 1.00
C SER A 408 -23.73 -3.30 0.81
N ASP A 409 -24.59 -3.00 1.80
CA ASP A 409 -26.04 -3.19 1.69
C ASP A 409 -26.65 -2.39 0.53
N HIS A 410 -26.06 -1.24 0.18
CA HIS A 410 -26.51 -0.42 -0.96
C HIS A 410 -26.13 -1.07 -2.30
N VAL A 411 -24.92 -1.58 -2.39
CA VAL A 411 -24.38 -2.21 -3.60
C VAL A 411 -25.10 -3.54 -3.86
N LEU A 412 -25.30 -4.35 -2.82
CA LEU A 412 -25.93 -5.67 -2.91
C LEU A 412 -27.46 -5.63 -2.97
N GLU A 413 -28.07 -4.45 -2.90
CA GLU A 413 -29.52 -4.27 -2.93
C GLU A 413 -30.19 -4.98 -4.12
N ASN A 414 -29.63 -4.84 -5.32
CA ASN A 414 -30.17 -5.44 -6.53
C ASN A 414 -30.05 -6.97 -6.52
N ALA A 415 -28.91 -7.50 -6.05
CA ALA A 415 -28.71 -8.94 -5.93
C ALA A 415 -29.69 -9.56 -4.92
N ARG A 416 -29.89 -8.92 -3.77
CA ARG A 416 -30.86 -9.37 -2.75
C ARG A 416 -32.30 -9.32 -3.27
N ALA A 417 -32.69 -8.22 -3.93
CA ALA A 417 -34.01 -8.07 -4.51
C ALA A 417 -34.28 -9.11 -5.62
N TYR A 418 -33.27 -9.48 -6.40
CA TYR A 418 -33.36 -10.54 -7.38
C TYR A 418 -33.57 -11.91 -6.72
N ILE A 419 -32.79 -12.25 -5.69
CA ILE A 419 -32.96 -13.51 -4.95
C ILE A 419 -34.36 -13.59 -4.33
N MET A 420 -34.84 -12.53 -3.70
CA MET A 420 -36.20 -12.47 -3.15
C MET A 420 -37.27 -12.66 -4.25
N SER A 421 -37.08 -12.03 -5.41
CA SER A 421 -38.00 -12.18 -6.54
C SER A 421 -38.02 -13.61 -7.06
N PHE A 422 -36.85 -14.24 -7.18
CA PHE A 422 -36.70 -15.62 -7.60
C PHE A 422 -37.39 -16.59 -6.64
N VAL A 423 -37.13 -16.46 -5.33
CA VAL A 423 -37.75 -17.29 -4.29
C VAL A 423 -39.26 -17.14 -4.32
N TYR A 424 -39.77 -15.90 -4.41
CA TYR A 424 -41.20 -15.66 -4.50
C TYR A 424 -41.82 -16.36 -5.71
N ILE A 425 -41.26 -16.19 -6.91
CA ILE A 425 -41.76 -16.82 -8.14
C ILE A 425 -41.74 -18.34 -8.02
N MET A 426 -40.65 -18.93 -7.54
CA MET A 426 -40.54 -20.39 -7.37
C MET A 426 -41.63 -20.90 -6.43
N VAL A 427 -41.83 -20.26 -5.27
CA VAL A 427 -42.85 -20.67 -4.30
C VAL A 427 -44.26 -20.52 -4.88
N THR A 428 -44.59 -19.36 -5.45
CA THR A 428 -45.96 -19.10 -5.92
C THR A 428 -46.34 -19.90 -7.15
N VAL A 429 -45.38 -20.19 -8.04
CA VAL A 429 -45.60 -21.02 -9.22
C VAL A 429 -45.74 -22.50 -8.82
N THR A 430 -44.89 -23.00 -7.92
CA THR A 430 -44.97 -24.40 -7.46
C THR A 430 -46.25 -24.68 -6.65
N VAL A 431 -46.66 -23.74 -5.80
CA VAL A 431 -47.90 -23.87 -5.00
C VAL A 431 -49.16 -23.62 -5.84
N GLY A 432 -49.05 -22.94 -6.98
CA GLY A 432 -50.19 -22.63 -7.87
C GLY A 432 -51.09 -21.51 -7.36
N HIS A 433 -50.71 -20.83 -6.27
CA HIS A 433 -51.43 -19.71 -5.67
C HIS A 433 -50.54 -18.46 -5.57
N PRO A 434 -50.39 -17.70 -6.68
CA PRO A 434 -49.85 -16.34 -6.63
C PRO A 434 -50.63 -15.45 -5.65
N LEU A 435 -50.02 -14.38 -5.12
CA LEU A 435 -50.61 -13.59 -4.02
C LEU A 435 -52.05 -13.15 -4.26
N ILE A 436 -52.36 -12.54 -5.41
CA ILE A 436 -53.69 -11.96 -5.65
C ILE A 436 -54.70 -13.08 -5.96
N SER A 437 -54.34 -14.04 -6.80
CA SER A 437 -55.16 -15.23 -7.07
C SER A 437 -55.40 -16.08 -5.80
N GLY A 438 -54.41 -16.19 -4.93
CA GLY A 438 -54.47 -16.92 -3.66
C GLY A 438 -55.39 -16.24 -2.64
N VAL A 439 -55.31 -14.91 -2.51
CA VAL A 439 -56.24 -14.12 -1.69
C VAL A 439 -57.66 -14.19 -2.27
N ALA A 440 -57.83 -14.08 -3.59
CA ALA A 440 -59.13 -14.19 -4.23
C ALA A 440 -59.77 -15.57 -4.01
N ALA A 441 -58.98 -16.65 -4.12
CA ALA A 441 -59.43 -18.01 -3.83
C ALA A 441 -59.79 -18.18 -2.34
N ALA A 442 -58.98 -17.63 -1.42
CA ALA A 442 -59.27 -17.68 0.01
C ALA A 442 -60.54 -16.90 0.40
N CYS A 443 -60.86 -15.83 -0.33
CA CYS A 443 -62.09 -15.06 -0.19
C CYS A 443 -63.32 -15.67 -0.91
N GLY A 444 -63.17 -16.84 -1.55
CA GLY A 444 -64.27 -17.55 -2.23
C GLY A 444 -64.69 -16.96 -3.58
N LEU A 445 -63.82 -16.20 -4.26
CA LEU A 445 -64.12 -15.57 -5.54
C LEU A 445 -63.93 -16.57 -6.70
N GLU A 446 -64.92 -17.43 -6.93
CA GLU A 446 -64.90 -18.48 -7.97
C GLU A 446 -65.64 -18.07 -9.25
N THR A 447 -65.30 -16.94 -9.85
CA THR A 447 -65.93 -16.48 -11.11
C THR A 447 -64.94 -16.43 -12.26
N GLU A 448 -65.31 -16.95 -13.45
CA GLU A 448 -64.39 -17.05 -14.60
C GLU A 448 -63.79 -15.71 -15.03
N TRP A 449 -64.57 -14.63 -15.07
CA TRP A 449 -64.05 -13.31 -15.42
C TRP A 449 -63.08 -12.78 -14.35
N ALA A 450 -63.33 -13.09 -13.07
CA ALA A 450 -62.46 -12.69 -11.96
C ALA A 450 -61.14 -13.45 -11.95
N TYR A 451 -61.13 -14.69 -12.44
CA TYR A 451 -59.91 -15.49 -12.63
C TYR A 451 -58.94 -14.84 -13.62
N TYR A 452 -59.41 -14.33 -14.76
CA TYR A 452 -58.55 -13.64 -15.72
C TYR A 452 -58.03 -12.29 -15.18
N ILE A 453 -58.86 -11.56 -14.45
CA ILE A 453 -58.47 -10.27 -13.85
C ILE A 453 -57.43 -10.45 -12.74
N THR A 454 -57.64 -11.41 -11.83
CA THR A 454 -56.69 -11.69 -10.74
C THR A 454 -55.33 -12.13 -11.26
N ARG A 455 -55.30 -13.00 -12.27
CA ARG A 455 -54.05 -13.38 -12.96
C ARG A 455 -53.38 -12.23 -13.71
N PHE A 456 -54.15 -11.33 -14.30
CA PHE A 456 -53.60 -10.12 -14.92
C PHE A 456 -52.86 -9.26 -13.88
N PHE A 457 -53.44 -9.07 -12.69
CA PHE A 457 -52.77 -8.34 -11.61
C PHE A 457 -51.58 -9.10 -11.01
N ASP A 458 -51.63 -10.43 -10.92
CA ASP A 458 -50.47 -11.23 -10.53
C ASP A 458 -49.33 -11.11 -11.55
N ALA A 459 -49.64 -11.06 -12.85
CA ALA A 459 -48.64 -10.82 -13.89
C ALA A 459 -47.99 -9.43 -13.76
N TRP A 460 -48.79 -8.41 -13.43
CA TRP A 460 -48.26 -7.08 -13.09
C TRP A 460 -47.37 -7.11 -11.85
N LEU A 461 -47.75 -7.86 -10.82
CA LEU A 461 -46.95 -8.04 -9.62
C LEU A 461 -45.60 -8.70 -9.96
N TYR A 462 -45.59 -9.75 -10.79
CA TYR A 462 -44.36 -10.40 -11.25
C TYR A 462 -43.46 -9.45 -12.06
N PHE A 463 -44.05 -8.63 -12.93
CA PHE A 463 -43.30 -7.68 -13.75
C PHE A 463 -42.58 -6.61 -12.91
N PHE A 464 -43.22 -6.10 -11.86
CA PHE A 464 -42.65 -5.09 -10.96
C PHE A 464 -42.01 -5.66 -9.70
N LEU A 465 -41.93 -6.99 -9.57
CA LEU A 465 -41.47 -7.67 -8.36
C LEU A 465 -40.06 -7.25 -7.92
N PRO A 466 -39.06 -7.09 -8.81
CA PRO A 466 -37.75 -6.60 -8.41
C PRO A 466 -37.81 -5.19 -7.79
N GLN A 467 -38.59 -4.28 -8.38
CA GLN A 467 -38.75 -2.91 -7.87
C GLN A 467 -39.49 -2.90 -6.53
N ILE A 468 -40.52 -3.73 -6.36
CA ILE A 468 -41.25 -3.90 -5.11
C ILE A 468 -40.32 -4.43 -4.02
N ASN A 469 -39.51 -5.45 -4.31
CA ASN A 469 -38.55 -6.00 -3.36
C ASN A 469 -37.47 -5.00 -2.96
N ILE A 470 -36.99 -4.16 -3.90
CA ILE A 470 -36.10 -3.03 -3.55
C ILE A 470 -36.80 -2.06 -2.58
N PHE A 471 -38.07 -1.71 -2.84
CA PHE A 471 -38.82 -0.84 -1.92
C PHE A 471 -38.98 -1.45 -0.54
N ILE A 472 -39.31 -2.75 -0.44
CA ILE A 472 -39.44 -3.48 0.82
C ILE A 472 -38.10 -3.49 1.57
N LEU A 473 -37.00 -3.80 0.87
CA LEU A 473 -35.66 -3.80 1.46
C LEU A 473 -35.29 -2.42 2.02
N ARG A 474 -35.54 -1.35 1.26
CA ARG A 474 -35.26 0.02 1.72
C ARG A 474 -36.13 0.43 2.89
N LEU A 475 -37.41 0.02 2.90
CA LEU A 475 -38.33 0.28 4.00
C LEU A 475 -37.84 -0.39 5.29
N ILE A 476 -37.45 -1.66 5.22
CA ILE A 476 -36.92 -2.43 6.36
C ILE A 476 -35.59 -1.83 6.85
N GLN A 477 -34.72 -1.39 5.94
CA GLN A 477 -33.42 -0.81 6.26
C GLN A 477 -33.48 0.68 6.64
N GLY A 478 -34.66 1.32 6.59
CA GLY A 478 -34.81 2.76 6.86
C GLY A 478 -34.08 3.67 5.86
N ARG A 479 -33.86 3.21 4.62
CA ARG A 479 -33.14 3.96 3.58
C ARG A 479 -34.07 4.86 2.78
N ASN A 480 -33.48 5.83 2.09
CA ASN A 480 -34.25 6.72 1.22
C ASN A 480 -34.85 5.94 0.03
N LEU A 481 -36.18 5.84 0.02
CA LEU A 481 -36.94 5.12 -1.00
C LEU A 481 -36.71 5.66 -2.42
N ARG A 482 -36.32 6.94 -2.54
CA ARG A 482 -36.18 7.65 -3.82
C ARG A 482 -34.80 7.53 -4.46
N HIS A 483 -33.87 6.77 -3.88
CA HIS A 483 -32.58 6.49 -4.52
C HIS A 483 -32.78 5.79 -5.87
N ARG A 484 -31.84 5.95 -6.81
CA ARG A 484 -31.94 5.30 -8.11
C ARG A 484 -31.91 3.78 -7.89
N MET A 485 -32.81 3.04 -8.54
CA MET A 485 -32.89 1.57 -8.37
C MET A 485 -31.77 0.85 -9.13
N VAL A 486 -31.36 1.38 -10.30
CA VAL A 486 -30.39 0.73 -11.20
C VAL A 486 -29.11 1.55 -11.32
N GLY A 487 -27.97 0.87 -11.36
CA GLY A 487 -26.64 1.46 -11.45
C GLY A 487 -26.16 1.98 -10.09
N ARG A 488 -25.02 1.46 -9.63
CA ARG A 488 -24.36 1.91 -8.41
C ARG A 488 -23.04 2.56 -8.81
N THR A 489 -22.76 3.71 -8.22
CA THR A 489 -21.53 4.45 -8.49
C THR A 489 -20.91 4.88 -7.17
N ALA A 490 -19.66 4.49 -6.97
CA ALA A 490 -18.80 4.99 -5.91
C ALA A 490 -17.87 6.05 -6.49
N VAL A 491 -17.84 7.21 -5.84
CA VAL A 491 -16.94 8.31 -6.16
C VAL A 491 -15.92 8.41 -5.03
N ILE A 492 -14.65 8.21 -5.36
CA ILE A 492 -13.51 8.30 -4.45
C ILE A 492 -12.77 9.59 -4.72
N ALA A 493 -12.78 10.50 -3.76
CA ALA A 493 -12.14 11.79 -3.90
C ALA A 493 -11.02 11.94 -2.87
N ASP A 494 -9.77 11.82 -3.28
CA ASP A 494 -8.62 12.02 -2.40
C ASP A 494 -7.43 12.57 -3.20
N ILE A 495 -6.30 12.79 -2.55
CA ILE A 495 -5.03 13.11 -3.23
C ILE A 495 -4.74 12.06 -4.31
N PRO A 496 -4.11 12.44 -5.44
CA PRO A 496 -4.12 11.63 -6.67
C PRO A 496 -3.73 10.16 -6.47
N TRP A 497 -2.63 9.89 -5.77
CA TRP A 497 -2.14 8.53 -5.56
C TRP A 497 -3.08 7.68 -4.68
N VAL A 498 -3.70 8.28 -3.64
CA VAL A 498 -4.68 7.58 -2.77
C VAL A 498 -5.95 7.28 -3.54
N ALA A 499 -6.47 8.27 -4.29
CA ALA A 499 -7.68 8.10 -5.08
C ALA A 499 -7.52 7.01 -6.15
N GLN A 500 -6.36 6.95 -6.82
CA GLN A 500 -6.04 5.92 -7.81
C GLN A 500 -5.83 4.55 -7.17
N ALA A 501 -5.11 4.48 -6.03
CA ALA A 501 -4.90 3.22 -5.30
C ALA A 501 -6.23 2.64 -4.79
N ALA A 502 -7.09 3.49 -4.22
CA ALA A 502 -8.40 3.09 -3.73
C ALA A 502 -9.37 2.69 -4.85
N ASP A 503 -9.29 3.32 -6.02
CA ASP A 503 -10.02 2.90 -7.23
C ASP A 503 -9.59 1.51 -7.69
N SER A 504 -8.28 1.27 -7.79
CA SER A 504 -7.73 -0.03 -8.15
C SER A 504 -8.16 -1.10 -7.13
N PHE A 505 -8.06 -0.80 -5.84
CA PHE A 505 -8.50 -1.68 -4.76
C PHE A 505 -9.99 -2.04 -4.88
N LEU A 506 -10.87 -1.04 -4.97
CA LEU A 506 -12.31 -1.27 -5.02
C LEU A 506 -12.75 -1.95 -6.33
N SER A 507 -12.15 -1.56 -7.47
CA SER A 507 -12.44 -2.19 -8.76
C SER A 507 -12.03 -3.65 -8.79
N LYS A 508 -10.86 -4.00 -8.22
CA LYS A 508 -10.39 -5.39 -8.10
C LYS A 508 -11.23 -6.20 -7.13
N LEU A 509 -11.71 -5.60 -6.03
CA LEU A 509 -12.63 -6.26 -5.09
C LEU A 509 -13.93 -6.74 -5.78
N PHE A 510 -14.42 -5.98 -6.76
CA PHE A 510 -15.62 -6.33 -7.54
C PHE A 510 -15.33 -7.02 -8.88
N ALA A 511 -14.06 -7.33 -9.22
CA ALA A 511 -13.69 -7.87 -10.52
C ALA A 511 -14.33 -9.25 -10.80
N CYS A 512 -14.47 -10.08 -9.77
CA CYS A 512 -15.11 -11.40 -9.87
C CYS A 512 -16.62 -11.35 -9.52
N SER A 513 -17.18 -10.17 -9.24
CA SER A 513 -18.59 -10.04 -8.88
C SER A 513 -19.49 -10.17 -10.12
N TYR A 514 -20.68 -10.75 -9.94
CA TYR A 514 -21.69 -10.77 -11.01
C TYR A 514 -22.13 -9.33 -11.33
N SER A 515 -22.40 -9.06 -12.62
CA SER A 515 -22.83 -7.74 -13.10
C SER A 515 -24.03 -7.14 -12.34
N ILE A 516 -24.90 -7.97 -11.76
CA ILE A 516 -26.02 -7.53 -10.92
C ILE A 516 -25.59 -6.80 -9.64
N ALA A 517 -24.39 -7.11 -9.14
CA ALA A 517 -23.71 -6.46 -8.02
C ALA A 517 -22.58 -5.53 -8.49
N GLY A 518 -22.51 -5.23 -9.78
CA GLY A 518 -21.47 -4.40 -10.36
C GLY A 518 -21.48 -2.98 -9.79
N LEU A 519 -20.30 -2.46 -9.52
CA LEU A 519 -20.07 -1.12 -8.99
C LEU A 519 -19.25 -0.31 -9.99
N GLY A 520 -19.80 0.81 -10.47
CA GLY A 520 -19.01 1.79 -11.21
C GLY A 520 -18.15 2.59 -10.25
N VAL A 521 -16.83 2.51 -10.37
CA VAL A 521 -15.93 3.33 -9.54
C VAL A 521 -15.42 4.50 -10.35
N ILE A 522 -15.41 5.68 -9.73
CA ILE A 522 -14.92 6.92 -10.30
C ILE A 522 -14.01 7.55 -9.26
N HIS A 523 -12.84 8.03 -9.67
CA HIS A 523 -11.89 8.67 -8.76
C HIS A 523 -11.39 10.00 -9.28
N GLY A 524 -10.93 10.87 -8.37
CA GLY A 524 -10.26 12.11 -8.75
C GLY A 524 -9.84 12.98 -7.57
N ASN A 525 -9.03 14.00 -7.85
CA ASN A 525 -8.62 14.97 -6.84
C ASN A 525 -9.82 15.85 -6.43
N PRO A 526 -10.17 15.93 -5.14
CA PRO A 526 -11.28 16.77 -4.67
C PRO A 526 -11.05 18.27 -4.87
N THR A 527 -9.80 18.72 -4.99
CA THR A 527 -9.48 20.14 -5.23
C THR A 527 -9.66 20.58 -6.68
N ASP A 528 -9.84 19.64 -7.61
CA ASP A 528 -9.86 19.94 -9.05
C ASP A 528 -10.92 19.11 -9.79
N HIS A 529 -10.71 17.78 -9.83
CA HIS A 529 -11.55 16.88 -10.61
C HIS A 529 -12.97 16.72 -10.06
N LEU A 530 -13.16 16.72 -8.73
CA LEU A 530 -14.47 16.43 -8.14
C LEU A 530 -15.54 17.39 -8.65
N VAL A 531 -15.26 18.70 -8.66
CA VAL A 531 -16.22 19.71 -9.15
C VAL A 531 -16.44 19.61 -10.65
N HIS A 532 -15.37 19.62 -11.45
CA HIS A 532 -15.52 19.77 -12.90
C HIS A 532 -15.82 18.47 -13.65
N ARG A 533 -15.29 17.34 -13.17
CA ARG A 533 -15.37 16.04 -13.84
C ARG A 533 -16.43 15.12 -13.24
N HIS A 534 -16.80 15.30 -11.97
CA HIS A 534 -17.58 14.29 -11.25
C HIS A 534 -18.91 14.80 -10.69
N THR A 535 -19.06 16.07 -10.28
CA THR A 535 -20.34 16.55 -9.72
C THR A 535 -21.54 16.31 -10.64
N HIS A 536 -21.38 16.51 -11.95
CA HIS A 536 -22.45 16.23 -12.93
C HIS A 536 -22.77 14.74 -13.12
N ARG A 537 -21.94 13.83 -12.57
CA ARG A 537 -22.13 12.38 -12.55
C ARG A 537 -22.69 11.88 -11.22
N VAL A 538 -22.67 12.72 -10.19
CA VAL A 538 -23.27 12.42 -8.88
C VAL A 538 -24.79 12.47 -9.03
N VAL A 539 -25.44 11.38 -8.66
CA VAL A 539 -26.90 11.25 -8.70
C VAL A 539 -27.42 10.79 -7.34
N ARG A 540 -28.75 10.79 -7.18
CA ARG A 540 -29.41 10.26 -5.98
C ARG A 540 -28.98 8.82 -5.70
N GLY A 541 -28.42 8.58 -4.52
CA GLY A 541 -27.87 7.29 -4.11
C GLY A 541 -26.46 6.97 -4.63
N SER A 542 -25.76 7.92 -5.26
CA SER A 542 -24.30 7.78 -5.44
C SER A 542 -23.60 7.74 -4.08
N LEU A 543 -22.58 6.91 -3.96
CA LEU A 543 -21.73 6.81 -2.78
C LEU A 543 -20.53 7.72 -3.00
N LEU A 544 -20.28 8.70 -2.12
CA LEU A 544 -19.14 9.62 -2.23
C LEU A 544 -18.29 9.50 -0.96
N VAL A 545 -17.02 9.14 -1.10
CA VAL A 545 -16.03 9.21 -0.02
C VAL A 545 -15.00 10.25 -0.38
N CYS A 546 -14.66 11.11 0.58
CA CYS A 546 -13.72 12.19 0.38
C CYS A 546 -12.66 12.26 1.49
N GLY A 547 -11.38 12.15 1.12
CA GLY A 547 -10.26 12.43 2.00
C GLY A 547 -10.18 13.92 2.30
N ARG A 548 -10.17 14.26 3.59
CA ARG A 548 -10.17 15.64 4.08
C ARG A 548 -8.82 15.97 4.71
N PRO A 549 -8.03 16.87 4.10
CA PRO A 549 -6.75 17.28 4.68
C PRO A 549 -6.99 18.09 5.96
N ASP A 550 -6.04 18.03 6.90
CA ASP A 550 -6.11 18.83 8.12
C ASP A 550 -5.73 20.29 7.84
N GLY A 551 -6.73 21.12 7.53
CA GLY A 551 -6.50 22.53 7.22
C GLY A 551 -6.22 23.42 8.43
N ARG A 552 -6.05 22.83 9.63
CA ARG A 552 -5.35 23.51 10.73
C ARG A 552 -3.87 23.73 10.42
N LEU A 553 -3.28 22.89 9.57
CA LEU A 553 -1.98 23.14 8.96
C LEU A 553 -2.13 24.24 7.89
N SER A 554 -1.43 25.36 8.06
CA SER A 554 -1.52 26.54 7.19
C SER A 554 -1.30 26.20 5.70
N ALA A 555 -0.37 25.28 5.41
CA ALA A 555 -0.10 24.80 4.06
C ALA A 555 -1.26 24.00 3.42
N LEU A 556 -2.19 23.50 4.23
CA LEU A 556 -3.34 22.69 3.80
C LEU A 556 -4.69 23.41 3.97
N THR A 557 -4.74 24.56 4.62
CA THR A 557 -6.00 25.30 4.89
C THR A 557 -6.80 25.56 3.61
N SER A 558 -6.15 26.09 2.57
CA SER A 558 -6.82 26.34 1.29
C SER A 558 -7.28 25.05 0.61
N LYS A 559 -6.51 23.96 0.73
CA LYS A 559 -6.90 22.66 0.18
C LYS A 559 -8.12 22.11 0.90
N GLU A 560 -8.14 22.15 2.24
CA GLU A 560 -9.30 21.71 3.02
C GLU A 560 -10.55 22.51 2.67
N ALA A 561 -10.44 23.83 2.58
CA ALA A 561 -11.58 24.69 2.22
C ALA A 561 -12.16 24.31 0.85
N THR A 562 -11.30 24.08 -0.15
CA THR A 562 -11.74 23.62 -1.48
C THR A 562 -12.40 22.25 -1.40
N VAL A 563 -11.81 21.29 -0.66
CA VAL A 563 -12.42 19.95 -0.47
C VAL A 563 -13.81 20.06 0.15
N CYS A 564 -13.95 20.87 1.20
CA CYS A 564 -15.24 21.08 1.88
C CYS A 564 -16.29 21.68 0.94
N LEU A 565 -15.89 22.65 0.11
CA LEU A 565 -16.76 23.25 -0.91
C LEU A 565 -17.17 22.22 -1.98
N SER A 566 -16.23 21.45 -2.51
CA SER A 566 -16.50 20.43 -3.53
C SER A 566 -17.48 19.37 -3.04
N VAL A 567 -17.31 18.89 -1.80
CA VAL A 567 -18.21 17.89 -1.19
C VAL A 567 -19.58 18.50 -0.90
N SER A 568 -19.63 19.75 -0.42
CA SER A 568 -20.89 20.47 -0.19
C SER A 568 -21.66 20.68 -1.49
N GLN A 569 -20.98 21.02 -2.57
CA GLN A 569 -21.58 21.16 -3.90
C GLN A 569 -22.14 19.84 -4.40
N ALA A 570 -21.36 18.74 -4.31
CA ALA A 570 -21.82 17.41 -4.69
C ALA A 570 -23.05 16.97 -3.87
N SER A 571 -23.03 17.22 -2.56
CA SER A 571 -24.13 16.86 -1.64
C SER A 571 -25.36 17.77 -1.78
N SER A 572 -25.21 18.95 -2.40
CA SER A 572 -26.31 19.87 -2.71
C SER A 572 -27.07 19.51 -3.98
N ILE A 573 -26.53 18.60 -4.82
CA ILE A 573 -27.21 18.12 -6.02
C ILE A 573 -28.35 17.19 -5.59
N GLN A 574 -29.56 17.74 -5.59
CA GLN A 574 -30.75 17.03 -5.16
C GLN A 574 -31.70 16.77 -6.32
N SER A 575 -32.27 15.56 -6.34
CA SER A 575 -33.36 15.20 -7.26
C SER A 575 -34.43 14.45 -6.48
N LEU A 576 -35.68 14.94 -6.54
CA LEU A 576 -36.82 14.40 -5.80
C LEU A 576 -36.57 14.30 -4.27
N GLY A 577 -35.76 15.21 -3.71
CA GLY A 577 -35.38 15.22 -2.30
C GLY A 577 -34.36 14.14 -1.90
N GLY A 578 -33.77 13.41 -2.86
CA GLY A 578 -32.63 12.53 -2.63
C GLY A 578 -31.32 13.18 -3.09
N THR A 579 -30.23 12.90 -2.36
CA THR A 579 -28.86 13.35 -2.66
C THR A 579 -27.89 12.16 -2.68
N CYS A 580 -26.60 12.40 -2.81
CA CYS A 580 -25.55 11.39 -2.62
C CYS A 580 -25.31 11.09 -1.14
N GLU A 581 -24.85 9.88 -0.86
CA GLU A 581 -24.38 9.48 0.48
C GLU A 581 -22.90 9.87 0.60
N SER A 582 -22.64 11.07 1.11
CA SER A 582 -21.27 11.61 1.25
C SER A 582 -20.65 11.34 2.63
N ILE A 583 -19.43 10.81 2.61
CA ILE A 583 -18.59 10.57 3.79
C ILE A 583 -17.32 11.37 3.65
N THR A 584 -16.90 12.04 4.72
CA THR A 584 -15.55 12.61 4.80
C THR A 584 -14.71 11.84 5.80
N ILE A 585 -13.41 11.68 5.50
CA ILE A 585 -12.45 10.99 6.37
C ILE A 585 -11.24 11.92 6.53
N GLY A 586 -10.86 12.26 7.76
CA GLY A 586 -9.68 13.12 7.99
C GLY A 586 -9.42 13.42 9.45
N HIS A 587 -8.39 14.22 9.73
CA HIS A 587 -7.95 14.52 11.10
C HIS A 587 -8.61 15.76 11.73
N ASN A 588 -9.31 16.58 10.93
CA ASN A 588 -9.94 17.79 11.44
C ASN A 588 -11.28 17.45 12.11
N PRO A 589 -11.47 17.70 13.43
CA PRO A 589 -12.67 17.30 14.18
C PRO A 589 -13.93 18.13 13.88
N SER A 590 -13.88 19.09 12.95
CA SER A 590 -15.05 19.91 12.63
C SER A 590 -16.03 19.18 11.71
N ASN A 591 -17.31 19.11 12.09
CA ASN A 591 -18.35 18.50 11.24
C ASN A 591 -18.67 19.37 10.02
N MET A 592 -19.08 18.73 8.93
CA MET A 592 -19.63 19.38 7.75
C MET A 592 -21.16 19.25 7.76
N SER A 593 -21.89 20.34 7.47
CA SER A 593 -23.35 20.37 7.61
C SER A 593 -24.11 19.58 6.53
N LEU A 594 -23.51 19.41 5.35
CA LEU A 594 -24.14 18.79 4.18
C LEU A 594 -23.66 17.36 3.93
N THR A 595 -22.71 16.86 4.72
CA THR A 595 -22.21 15.48 4.62
C THR A 595 -23.09 14.53 5.42
N LYS A 596 -23.20 13.29 4.97
CA LYS A 596 -24.00 12.28 5.67
C LYS A 596 -23.28 11.76 6.92
N ARG A 597 -21.96 11.62 6.85
CA ARG A 597 -21.11 11.18 7.96
C ARG A 597 -19.72 11.80 7.83
N ASP A 598 -19.14 12.21 8.96
CA ASP A 598 -17.75 12.66 9.05
C ASP A 598 -17.01 11.70 9.99
N ILE A 599 -15.93 11.09 9.52
CA ILE A 599 -15.11 10.14 10.27
C ILE A 599 -13.79 10.82 10.61
N PHE A 600 -13.52 10.89 11.92
CA PHE A 600 -12.34 11.58 12.45
C PHE A 600 -11.24 10.59 12.79
N LEU A 601 -10.09 10.77 12.15
CA LEU A 601 -8.86 10.05 12.43
C LEU A 601 -8.08 10.78 13.52
N GLU A 602 -7.46 10.02 14.41
CA GLU A 602 -6.58 10.58 15.42
C GLU A 602 -5.37 11.24 14.78
N THR A 603 -4.80 12.25 15.47
CA THR A 603 -3.61 12.94 15.00
C THR A 603 -2.57 13.01 16.11
N HIS A 604 -1.32 12.74 15.73
CA HIS A 604 -0.16 12.83 16.61
C HIS A 604 0.74 14.03 16.27
N ARG A 605 0.30 14.87 15.33
CA ARG A 605 1.06 16.08 14.98
C ARG A 605 1.16 17.02 16.19
N PRO A 606 2.24 17.80 16.30
CA PRO A 606 2.29 18.90 17.26
C PRO A 606 1.09 19.83 17.08
N LYS A 607 0.45 20.20 18.19
CA LYS A 607 -0.63 21.21 18.19
C LYS A 607 0.01 22.59 18.06
N PHE A 608 -0.58 23.47 17.25
CA PHE A 608 -0.15 24.87 17.25
C PHE A 608 -0.51 25.53 18.58
N LEU A 609 0.20 26.60 18.95
CA LEU A 609 -0.06 27.35 20.18
C LEU A 609 -1.54 27.78 20.30
N CYS A 610 -2.14 28.24 19.21
CA CYS A 610 -3.56 28.61 19.18
C CYS A 610 -4.50 27.42 19.47
N GLU A 611 -4.14 26.21 19.05
CA GLU A 611 -4.91 24.99 19.37
C GLU A 611 -4.76 24.61 20.85
N GLN A 612 -3.55 24.77 21.40
CA GLN A 612 -3.28 24.45 22.80
C GLN A 612 -4.02 25.41 23.75
N LEU A 613 -3.97 26.71 23.48
CA LEU A 613 -4.66 27.72 24.28
C LEU A 613 -6.18 27.50 24.30
N ILE A 614 -6.76 27.19 23.14
CA ILE A 614 -8.20 26.91 23.04
C ILE A 614 -8.58 25.62 23.79
N ARG A 615 -7.69 24.62 23.80
CA ARG A 615 -7.89 23.37 24.56
C ARG A 615 -7.85 23.61 26.07
N GLU A 616 -6.98 24.50 26.53
CA GLU A 616 -6.90 24.88 27.94
C GLU A 616 -8.15 25.64 28.39
N GLU A 617 -8.65 26.58 27.57
CA GLU A 617 -9.92 27.28 27.82
C GLU A 617 -11.13 26.33 27.82
N SER A 618 -11.12 25.29 26.97
CA SER A 618 -12.20 24.30 26.88
C SER A 618 -12.10 23.16 27.91
N SER A 619 -11.28 23.31 28.95
CA SER A 619 -11.09 22.29 29.99
C SER A 619 -10.65 20.93 29.43
N GLY A 620 -9.78 20.93 28.41
CA GLY A 620 -9.22 19.73 27.82
C GLY A 620 -10.07 19.02 26.77
N LYS A 621 -11.28 19.51 26.47
CA LYS A 621 -12.11 18.96 25.38
C LYS A 621 -11.65 19.51 24.04
N ASP A 622 -11.28 18.64 23.11
CA ASP A 622 -11.05 19.03 21.72
C ASP A 622 -12.39 19.53 21.14
N ASN A 623 -12.49 20.85 20.93
CA ASN A 623 -13.68 21.46 20.35
C ASN A 623 -13.75 21.12 18.85
N ASN A 624 -14.95 20.81 18.33
CA ASN A 624 -15.25 20.67 16.90
C ASN A 624 -15.18 22.03 16.16
N THR A 625 -14.15 22.83 16.42
CA THR A 625 -13.94 24.16 15.86
C THR A 625 -13.17 24.07 14.55
N SER A 626 -13.70 24.71 13.51
CA SER A 626 -13.03 24.81 12.21
C SER A 626 -11.76 25.67 12.30
N PRO A 627 -10.80 25.53 11.36
CA PRO A 627 -9.56 26.32 11.36
C PRO A 627 -9.82 27.82 11.28
N HIS A 628 -10.85 28.23 10.52
CA HIS A 628 -11.29 29.62 10.44
C HIS A 628 -11.83 30.13 11.78
N SER A 629 -12.54 29.29 12.54
CA SER A 629 -13.00 29.63 13.89
C SER A 629 -11.82 29.73 14.87
N LEU A 630 -10.84 28.83 14.77
CA LEU A 630 -9.61 28.89 15.58
C LEU A 630 -8.83 30.19 15.31
N LEU A 631 -8.65 30.54 14.04
CA LEU A 631 -7.96 31.79 13.64
C LEU A 631 -8.75 33.03 14.09
N GLY A 632 -10.07 33.04 13.93
CA GLY A 632 -10.92 34.14 14.38
C GLY A 632 -10.87 34.34 15.89
N LYS A 633 -10.90 33.25 16.67
CA LYS A 633 -10.74 33.29 18.13
C LYS A 633 -9.35 33.81 18.52
N TYR A 634 -8.30 33.33 17.85
CA TYR A 634 -6.93 33.81 18.09
C TYR A 634 -6.76 35.30 17.75
N MET A 635 -7.35 35.78 16.65
CA MET A 635 -7.32 37.20 16.29
C MET A 635 -8.10 38.07 17.27
N SER A 636 -9.26 37.60 17.75
CA SER A 636 -10.02 38.25 18.83
C SER A 636 -9.18 38.34 20.09
N TRP A 637 -8.44 37.29 20.43
CA TRP A 637 -7.55 37.24 21.58
C TRP A 637 -6.41 38.26 21.48
N ILE A 638 -5.75 38.38 20.32
CA ILE A 638 -4.74 39.42 20.06
C ILE A 638 -5.34 40.83 20.20
N GLN A 639 -6.55 41.05 19.68
CA GLN A 639 -7.21 42.35 19.75
C GLN A 639 -7.61 42.73 21.18
N GLU A 640 -8.05 41.76 21.99
CA GLU A 640 -8.36 41.96 23.41
C GLU A 640 -7.10 42.33 24.23
N GLU A 641 -5.94 41.74 23.94
CA GLU A 641 -4.65 42.13 24.55
C GLU A 641 -4.22 43.55 24.16
N GLN A 642 -4.40 43.94 22.89
CA GLN A 642 -4.06 45.30 22.45
C GLN A 642 -5.01 46.38 23.00
N GLY A 643 -6.25 46.00 23.34
CA GLY A 643 -7.25 46.89 23.94
C GLY A 643 -7.14 47.06 25.46
N THR A 644 -6.41 46.19 26.17
CA THR A 644 -6.28 46.21 27.63
C THR A 644 -4.84 46.49 28.08
N SER A 645 -4.41 47.75 27.93
CA SER A 645 -3.23 48.27 28.64
C SER A 645 -3.47 48.21 30.15
N GLY A 646 -3.05 47.12 30.82
CA GLY A 646 -3.01 47.10 32.28
C GLY A 646 -3.21 45.78 33.04
N LYS A 647 -3.27 44.58 32.43
CA LYS A 647 -3.24 43.32 33.21
C LYS A 647 -2.26 42.28 32.66
N MET A 648 -1.06 42.33 33.23
CA MET A 648 0.12 41.49 33.00
C MET A 648 -0.02 40.07 33.60
N ASP A 649 -1.19 39.43 33.48
CA ASP A 649 -1.50 38.16 34.15
C ASP A 649 -1.52 36.95 33.18
N LYS A 650 -1.71 37.18 31.88
CA LYS A 650 -1.89 36.10 30.88
C LYS A 650 -0.72 35.88 29.93
N GLN A 651 0.16 36.87 29.74
CA GLN A 651 1.52 36.61 29.25
C GLN A 651 2.27 35.68 30.21
N SER A 652 1.96 35.75 31.51
CA SER A 652 2.45 34.79 32.50
C SER A 652 1.92 33.38 32.25
N MET A 653 0.71 33.17 31.71
CA MET A 653 0.21 31.84 31.32
C MET A 653 0.89 31.31 30.05
N VAL A 654 1.16 32.16 29.05
CA VAL A 654 1.93 31.77 27.85
C VAL A 654 3.37 31.45 28.24
N ILE A 655 3.97 32.29 29.06
CA ILE A 655 5.29 32.03 29.65
C ILE A 655 5.21 30.78 30.51
N GLU A 656 4.21 30.55 31.35
CA GLU A 656 4.08 29.37 32.21
C GLU A 656 3.85 28.08 31.41
N ALA A 657 3.08 28.11 30.31
CA ALA A 657 2.95 26.98 29.38
C ALA A 657 4.28 26.69 28.67
N MET A 658 4.96 27.74 28.15
CA MET A 658 6.29 27.62 27.56
C MET A 658 7.36 27.23 28.59
N THR A 659 7.22 27.61 29.87
CA THR A 659 8.15 27.34 30.99
C THR A 659 7.87 25.98 31.61
N LYS A 660 6.66 25.45 31.52
CA LYS A 660 6.32 24.07 31.90
C LYS A 660 6.89 23.08 30.90
N GLU A 661 6.82 23.40 29.60
CA GLU A 661 7.47 22.65 28.52
C GLU A 661 9.01 22.81 28.56
N ARG A 662 9.51 24.04 28.81
CA ARG A 662 10.94 24.28 29.12
C ARG A 662 11.40 23.58 30.39
N GLY A 663 10.55 23.47 31.40
CA GLY A 663 10.86 22.85 32.69
C GLY A 663 10.98 21.34 32.58
N GLU A 664 10.24 20.71 31.67
CA GLU A 664 10.48 19.31 31.28
C GLU A 664 11.78 19.17 30.49
N HIS A 665 12.05 20.08 29.54
CA HIS A 665 13.34 20.13 28.85
C HIS A 665 14.54 20.42 29.78
N GLU A 666 14.38 21.27 30.79
CA GLU A 666 15.41 21.61 31.79
C GLU A 666 15.58 20.49 32.82
N LYS A 667 14.54 19.72 33.13
CA LYS A 667 14.66 18.48 33.92
C LYS A 667 15.42 17.43 33.12
N VAL A 668 15.06 17.22 31.85
CA VAL A 668 15.78 16.29 30.95
C VAL A 668 17.22 16.76 30.74
N ARG A 669 17.45 18.08 30.64
CA ARG A 669 18.79 18.65 30.49
C ARG A 669 19.60 18.61 31.78
N LYS A 670 19.00 18.79 32.95
CA LYS A 670 19.67 18.54 34.25
C LYS A 670 20.05 17.08 34.40
N ILE A 671 19.15 16.16 34.06
CA ILE A 671 19.44 14.73 34.06
C ILE A 671 20.57 14.44 33.07
N PHE A 672 20.52 15.03 31.88
CA PHE A 672 21.59 14.90 30.88
C PHE A 672 22.93 15.45 31.39
N ASP A 673 22.95 16.64 32.01
CA ASP A 673 24.16 17.28 32.54
C ASP A 673 24.70 16.54 33.80
N GLU A 674 23.84 15.89 34.58
CA GLU A 674 24.23 15.02 35.70
C GLU A 674 24.85 13.69 35.24
N ILE A 675 24.43 13.19 34.08
CA ILE A 675 24.98 11.97 33.46
C ILE A 675 26.24 12.32 32.64
N ASN A 676 26.30 13.49 32.01
CA ASN A 676 27.41 13.98 31.20
C ASN A 676 28.54 14.58 32.06
N THR A 677 29.23 13.72 32.80
CA THR A 677 30.35 14.13 33.66
C THR A 677 31.55 14.72 32.90
N SER A 678 31.69 14.41 31.62
CA SER A 678 32.77 14.90 30.75
C SER A 678 32.54 16.32 30.24
N GLY A 679 31.30 16.84 30.33
CA GLY A 679 30.94 18.17 29.86
C GLY A 679 31.08 18.34 28.34
N SER A 680 31.13 17.23 27.60
CA SER A 680 31.39 17.22 26.15
C SER A 680 30.17 17.58 25.30
N GLY A 681 28.98 17.63 25.92
CA GLY A 681 27.72 17.82 25.22
C GLY A 681 27.17 16.56 24.55
N GLU A 682 27.90 15.44 24.61
CA GLU A 682 27.46 14.11 24.15
C GLU A 682 27.51 13.12 25.32
N LEU A 683 26.62 12.12 25.31
CA LEU A 683 26.61 11.06 26.32
C LEU A 683 27.43 9.87 25.85
N THR A 684 28.57 9.63 26.49
CA THR A 684 29.37 8.43 26.21
C THR A 684 28.68 7.19 26.79
N VAL A 685 28.94 6.02 26.19
CA VAL A 685 28.35 4.75 26.64
C VAL A 685 28.71 4.49 28.11
N ASP A 686 29.93 4.82 28.52
CA ASP A 686 30.40 4.63 29.89
C ASP A 686 29.67 5.54 30.90
N GLU A 687 29.37 6.79 30.54
CA GLU A 687 28.62 7.74 31.37
C GLU A 687 27.15 7.33 31.55
N PHE A 688 26.54 6.82 30.48
CA PHE A 688 25.19 6.28 30.50
C PHE A 688 25.11 5.01 31.37
N VAL A 689 26.04 4.06 31.18
CA VAL A 689 26.09 2.80 31.95
C VAL A 689 26.35 3.06 33.44
N ALA A 690 27.28 3.96 33.79
CA ALA A 690 27.59 4.30 35.17
C ALA A 690 26.45 5.03 35.90
N SER A 691 25.58 5.73 35.17
CA SER A 691 24.40 6.39 35.74
C SER A 691 23.21 5.44 35.83
N TYR A 692 23.07 4.51 34.88
CA TYR A 692 22.09 3.43 34.94
C TYR A 692 22.36 2.48 36.13
N GLN A 693 23.64 2.14 36.37
CA GLN A 693 24.08 1.36 37.55
C GLN A 693 23.87 2.07 38.89
N ARG A 694 23.75 3.40 38.91
CA ARG A 694 23.44 4.18 40.13
C ARG A 694 21.95 4.20 40.46
N VAL A 695 21.08 4.03 39.45
CA VAL A 695 19.62 4.07 39.60
C VAL A 695 19.05 2.67 39.80
N ALA A 696 19.68 1.65 39.21
CA ALA A 696 19.37 0.25 39.45
C ALA A 696 20.31 -0.30 40.54
N ASP A 697 19.82 -0.46 41.77
CA ASP A 697 20.46 -1.23 42.86
C ASP A 697 20.56 -2.73 42.48
N PHE A 698 21.35 -3.07 41.45
CA PHE A 698 21.68 -4.43 41.08
C PHE A 698 23.16 -4.53 40.69
N HIS A 699 23.93 -5.20 41.55
CA HIS A 699 25.31 -5.60 41.31
C HIS A 699 25.36 -6.59 40.13
N ILE A 700 26.04 -6.22 39.04
CA ILE A 700 26.53 -7.17 38.04
C ILE A 700 28.06 -7.28 38.23
N PRO A 701 28.61 -8.46 38.55
CA PRO A 701 30.05 -8.65 38.73
C PRO A 701 30.83 -8.42 37.44
N LYS A 702 32.04 -7.86 37.58
CA LYS A 702 32.95 -7.43 36.51
C LYS A 702 33.54 -8.54 35.62
N GLU A 703 33.03 -9.77 35.66
CA GLU A 703 33.65 -10.92 34.98
C GLU A 703 33.07 -11.22 33.58
N ASP A 704 32.02 -10.51 33.13
CA ASP A 704 31.42 -10.71 31.79
C ASP A 704 31.48 -9.46 30.88
N LEU A 705 32.61 -8.74 30.87
CA LEU A 705 32.94 -7.74 29.84
C LEU A 705 34.25 -8.10 29.13
#